data_AF-A0A9W7AYR2-F1
#
_entry.id   AF-A0A9W7AYR2-F1
#
_cell.length_a   1.000
_cell.length_b   1.000
_cell.length_c   1.000
_cell.angle_alpha   90.00
_cell.angle_beta   90.00
_cell.angle_gamma   90.00
#
_symmetry.space_group_name_H-M   'P 1'
#
loop_
_entity.id
_entity.type
_entity.pdbx_description
1 polymer ?
#
loop_
_entity_poly.entity_id
_entity_poly.type
_entity_poly.pdbx_seq_one_letter_code
_entity_poly.pdbx_strand_id
1 'polypeptide(L)'
;MRPKHILMLNLLLLLLGPTHPFLTPPSFKPSKTPLHSTSSAAASAASDYGAQQITVLEGLDPVRKRPGMYIGSTGVTGLHHLIWEVVDNSIDEVMGGHASQTIVTLNNDGSVTVSDDGRGIPTDEHPITKKSALETVMTVLHAGGKFGGEASGYKVSGGLHGVGVSVVNALSTWVSVRVRRDGVVKTMKFNRGVPTGELETVEIEEEKDQGFSKGTSVTFLPDLEVFKGEDGEASIQFEAERLVGRMDELAYLNDGLKMILRDHRDPSNPSERDFFHKGGLAAYSQLLCQSKTPLITTSDGSKKTKKEQQSSEKVAHLLSSDGGSIMCNGTTKPEAKTPPVSVSLALRWSSDMYSESILSFCNNIRTKDGGSHVDGLKNCLTRTVNACGLKSGKIKADGGRIPGEFIREGLTAIVSVNVMEPEFEGQTKGRLGNPEVRPAMDSVLSAELTKLFEWRPDILNLIIEKATDAQAASVAAKAARDMVRRKSLLTSTVLPGKLADCATREPEKGEIFIVEGDSAAGSAKQGRDRQTQAILPLRGKILNIERASADRIYQNTELQSLISALGLGVKGADFDLSSLRYHKVIIMTDADVDGAHIRVLLLTFFYRYQRHLIEQGYVYVACPPLYKITSGKKVEYVYDEKAKEEYLKTLGEAAAAKATFQRFKGLGEMMPQQLWETTMDPEVRTLMQVKVEDCARADQVFSVLMGDQVAPRRDFISRNAESLELNDLDF
;
A
#
# COMPACT_ATOMS: atom_id res chain seq x y z
N MET A 1 -30.24 -12.74 -1.21
CA MET A 1 -28.91 -13.21 -1.66
C MET A 1 -28.19 -12.24 -2.63
N ARG A 2 -28.73 -11.04 -2.88
CA ARG A 2 -28.36 -10.18 -4.04
C ARG A 2 -27.57 -8.87 -3.78
N PRO A 3 -27.25 -8.42 -2.54
CA PRO A 3 -26.42 -7.21 -2.33
C PRO A 3 -24.93 -7.47 -2.02
N LYS A 4 -24.50 -8.73 -1.84
CA LYS A 4 -23.15 -9.03 -1.29
C LYS A 4 -21.99 -8.89 -2.28
N HIS A 5 -22.22 -9.07 -3.58
CA HIS A 5 -21.16 -9.04 -4.60
C HIS A 5 -20.90 -7.63 -5.16
N ILE A 6 -21.97 -6.84 -5.19
CA ILE A 6 -21.99 -5.43 -5.63
C ILE A 6 -21.21 -4.56 -4.62
N LEU A 7 -21.41 -4.81 -3.33
CA LEU A 7 -20.68 -4.14 -2.25
C LEU A 7 -19.17 -4.36 -2.30
N MET A 8 -18.72 -5.51 -2.83
CA MET A 8 -17.30 -5.86 -2.91
C MET A 8 -16.57 -5.08 -4.00
N LEU A 9 -17.27 -4.64 -5.05
CA LEU A 9 -16.68 -3.98 -6.20
C LEU A 9 -16.42 -2.49 -5.95
N ASN A 10 -17.39 -1.76 -5.40
CA ASN A 10 -17.20 -0.34 -5.09
C ASN A 10 -16.17 -0.16 -3.98
N LEU A 11 -16.06 -1.09 -3.03
CA LEU A 11 -14.94 -1.07 -2.10
C LEU A 11 -13.60 -1.36 -2.78
N LEU A 12 -13.52 -2.29 -3.73
CA LEU A 12 -12.26 -2.54 -4.43
C LEU A 12 -11.82 -1.31 -5.24
N LEU A 13 -12.75 -0.61 -5.89
CA LEU A 13 -12.50 0.59 -6.70
C LEU A 13 -12.22 1.84 -5.85
N LEU A 14 -12.96 2.08 -4.76
CA LEU A 14 -12.66 3.13 -3.77
C LEU A 14 -11.28 2.94 -3.12
N LEU A 15 -10.82 1.69 -2.98
CA LEU A 15 -9.52 1.36 -2.38
C LEU A 15 -8.35 1.38 -3.37
N LEU A 16 -8.63 1.45 -4.68
CA LEU A 16 -7.65 1.62 -5.76
C LEU A 16 -7.54 3.09 -6.25
N GLY A 17 -8.22 4.02 -5.57
CA GLY A 17 -8.19 5.47 -5.81
C GLY A 17 -9.34 5.97 -6.71
N PRO A 18 -9.91 7.17 -6.45
CA PRO A 18 -10.89 7.78 -7.35
C PRO A 18 -10.19 8.34 -8.59
N THR A 19 -10.63 7.96 -9.79
CA THR A 19 -10.28 8.71 -11.02
C THR A 19 -11.41 9.67 -11.34
N HIS A 20 -11.20 10.97 -11.13
CA HIS A 20 -12.10 12.01 -11.63
C HIS A 20 -12.05 12.06 -13.18
N PRO A 21 -13.20 12.19 -13.87
CA PRO A 21 -13.24 12.39 -15.31
C PRO A 21 -13.32 13.89 -15.62
N PHE A 22 -12.20 14.62 -15.60
CA PHE A 22 -12.13 15.94 -16.26
C PHE A 22 -10.69 16.27 -16.67
N LEU A 23 -10.38 16.09 -17.95
CA LEU A 23 -9.29 16.81 -18.62
C LEU A 23 -9.82 17.32 -19.96
N THR A 24 -9.97 18.63 -20.04
CA THR A 24 -10.10 19.34 -21.33
C THR A 24 -8.81 19.12 -22.14
N PRO A 25 -8.89 18.93 -23.46
CA PRO A 25 -7.69 18.64 -24.26
C PRO A 25 -6.82 19.90 -24.38
N PRO A 26 -5.48 19.81 -24.26
CA PRO A 26 -4.60 20.91 -24.63
C PRO A 26 -4.67 21.09 -26.15
N SER A 27 -5.01 22.30 -26.59
CA SER A 27 -5.02 22.66 -28.01
C SER A 27 -3.58 22.63 -28.56
N PHE A 28 -3.20 21.55 -29.21
CA PHE A 28 -1.96 21.47 -29.98
C PHE A 28 -2.14 22.21 -31.31
N LYS A 29 -1.60 23.42 -31.44
CA LYS A 29 -1.41 24.08 -32.73
C LYS A 29 -0.07 23.64 -33.31
N PRO A 30 -0.02 23.07 -34.53
CA PRO A 30 1.25 22.72 -35.16
C PRO A 30 1.94 24.00 -35.65
N SER A 31 3.06 24.37 -35.01
CA SER A 31 3.93 25.42 -35.54
C SER A 31 4.69 24.87 -36.75
N LYS A 32 4.27 25.27 -37.95
CA LYS A 32 5.11 25.18 -39.15
C LYS A 32 6.20 26.25 -39.06
N THR A 33 7.45 25.83 -38.93
CA THR A 33 8.61 26.69 -39.23
C THR A 33 9.34 26.08 -40.43
N PRO A 34 9.51 26.82 -41.54
CA PRO A 34 10.37 26.39 -42.65
C PRO A 34 11.84 26.65 -42.32
N LEU A 35 12.70 25.80 -42.87
CA LEU A 35 14.15 25.96 -42.87
C LEU A 35 14.62 27.18 -43.69
N HIS A 36 15.54 27.94 -43.09
CA HIS A 36 16.59 28.82 -43.63
C HIS A 36 16.31 29.78 -44.80
N SER A 37 16.51 31.09 -44.53
CA SER A 37 17.39 31.96 -45.34
C SER A 37 17.86 33.25 -44.62
N THR A 38 19.18 33.36 -44.47
CA THR A 38 20.12 34.51 -44.49
C THR A 38 19.78 35.93 -43.96
N SER A 39 20.68 36.37 -43.04
CA SER A 39 21.12 37.76 -42.70
C SER A 39 20.13 38.63 -41.91
N SER A 40 20.48 39.41 -40.88
CA SER A 40 21.74 40.06 -40.49
C SER A 40 21.69 40.52 -39.02
N ALA A 41 22.88 40.81 -38.45
CA ALA A 41 23.15 41.56 -37.22
C ALA A 41 22.78 40.89 -35.87
N ALA A 42 23.74 40.12 -35.36
CA ALA A 42 23.81 39.73 -33.95
C ALA A 42 24.21 40.93 -33.07
N ALA A 43 23.37 41.24 -32.08
CA ALA A 43 23.77 41.86 -30.83
C ALA A 43 23.54 40.83 -29.72
N SER A 44 24.61 40.20 -29.29
CA SER A 44 24.62 39.23 -28.19
C SER A 44 24.50 39.97 -26.86
N ALA A 45 23.33 39.93 -26.24
CA ALA A 45 23.24 40.14 -24.80
C ALA A 45 23.80 38.88 -24.12
N ALA A 46 25.06 38.94 -23.71
CA ALA A 46 25.64 37.94 -22.83
C ALA A 46 24.81 37.93 -21.53
N SER A 47 24.15 36.81 -21.21
CA SER A 47 23.51 36.63 -19.92
C SER A 47 24.61 36.59 -18.87
N ASP A 48 24.71 37.67 -18.10
CA ASP A 48 25.76 37.92 -17.13
C ASP A 48 25.61 36.97 -15.92
N TYR A 49 25.98 35.69 -16.07
CA TYR A 49 25.92 34.69 -15.00
C TYR A 49 27.09 34.90 -14.03
N GLY A 50 26.89 35.83 -13.09
CA GLY A 50 27.82 36.17 -12.03
C GLY A 50 27.38 35.66 -10.65
N ALA A 51 28.25 35.80 -9.64
CA ALA A 51 27.99 35.37 -8.26
C ALA A 51 26.69 35.94 -7.66
N GLN A 52 26.23 37.12 -8.11
CA GLN A 52 25.00 37.76 -7.64
C GLN A 52 23.71 37.00 -8.03
N GLN A 53 23.78 36.10 -9.00
CA GLN A 53 22.64 35.24 -9.39
C GLN A 53 22.57 33.94 -8.57
N ILE A 54 23.57 33.69 -7.71
CA ILE A 54 23.53 32.59 -6.74
C ILE A 54 22.64 33.03 -5.58
N THR A 55 21.42 32.50 -5.52
CA THR A 55 20.52 32.73 -4.39
C THR A 55 20.82 31.73 -3.28
N VAL A 56 21.31 32.22 -2.14
CA VAL A 56 21.40 31.45 -0.90
C VAL A 56 20.07 31.56 -0.17
N LEU A 57 19.50 30.42 0.22
CA LEU A 57 18.26 30.37 0.98
C LEU A 57 18.61 30.07 2.43
N GLU A 58 18.19 30.93 3.35
CA GLU A 58 18.48 30.80 4.78
C GLU A 58 17.28 30.22 5.54
N GLY A 59 17.54 29.60 6.70
CA GLY A 59 16.49 29.05 7.56
C GLY A 59 15.65 27.97 6.86
N LEU A 60 14.33 28.17 6.84
CA LEU A 60 13.35 27.20 6.33
C LEU A 60 12.84 27.53 4.91
N ASP A 61 13.32 28.60 4.29
CA ASP A 61 12.99 28.96 2.90
C ASP A 61 13.28 27.86 1.86
N PRO A 62 14.38 27.07 1.97
CA PRO A 62 14.61 25.95 1.05
C PRO A 62 13.46 24.94 1.04
N VAL A 63 12.87 24.67 2.21
CA VAL A 63 11.77 23.71 2.38
C VAL A 63 10.53 24.19 1.66
N ARG A 64 10.17 25.46 1.82
CA ARG A 64 8.98 26.05 1.16
C ARG A 64 9.15 26.17 -0.35
N LYS A 65 10.37 26.43 -0.86
CA LYS A 65 10.61 26.49 -2.32
C LYS A 65 10.62 25.10 -2.97
N ARG A 66 10.99 24.05 -2.24
CA ARG A 66 11.10 22.68 -2.78
C ARG A 66 10.48 21.64 -1.82
N PRO A 67 9.18 21.73 -1.51
CA PRO A 67 8.52 20.88 -0.52
C PRO A 67 8.61 19.39 -0.87
N GLY A 68 8.44 19.03 -2.14
CA GLY A 68 8.51 17.63 -2.59
C GLY A 68 9.83 16.92 -2.29
N MET A 69 10.93 17.67 -2.12
CA MET A 69 12.22 17.08 -1.73
C MET A 69 12.23 16.59 -0.27
N TYR A 70 11.41 17.21 0.59
CA TYR A 70 11.36 16.91 2.03
C TYR A 70 10.21 15.97 2.39
N ILE A 71 9.03 16.16 1.79
CA ILE A 71 7.80 15.40 2.09
C ILE A 71 7.33 14.49 0.95
N GLY A 72 8.13 14.36 -0.12
CA GLY A 72 7.87 13.49 -1.27
C GLY A 72 6.89 14.08 -2.30
N SER A 73 5.72 14.55 -1.85
CA SER A 73 4.73 15.19 -2.73
C SER A 73 4.06 16.37 -2.05
N THR A 74 3.38 17.22 -2.83
CA THR A 74 2.52 18.30 -2.30
C THR A 74 1.02 17.96 -2.39
N GLY A 75 0.71 16.70 -2.72
CA GLY A 75 -0.67 16.19 -2.74
C GLY A 75 -1.09 15.61 -1.39
N VAL A 76 -2.16 14.80 -1.39
CA VAL A 76 -2.73 14.14 -0.19
C VAL A 76 -1.66 13.38 0.60
N THR A 77 -0.78 12.63 -0.07
CA THR A 77 0.27 11.84 0.58
C THR A 77 1.24 12.71 1.38
N GLY A 78 1.72 13.81 0.79
CA GLY A 78 2.62 14.74 1.47
C GLY A 78 1.94 15.49 2.60
N LEU A 79 0.65 15.82 2.46
CA LEU A 79 -0.13 16.42 3.53
C LEU A 79 -0.18 15.51 4.77
N HIS A 80 -0.49 14.23 4.57
CA HIS A 80 -0.50 13.25 5.68
C HIS A 80 0.89 12.98 6.23
N HIS A 81 1.94 13.13 5.40
CA HIS A 81 3.33 13.01 5.84
C HIS A 81 3.67 14.02 6.95
N LEU A 82 3.08 15.22 6.94
CA LEU A 82 3.24 16.18 8.04
C LEU A 82 2.81 15.62 9.39
N ILE A 83 1.68 14.92 9.43
CA ILE A 83 1.19 14.26 10.66
C ILE A 83 2.20 13.20 11.10
N TRP A 84 2.69 12.39 10.15
CA TRP A 84 3.63 11.32 10.46
C TRP A 84 4.95 11.83 11.03
N GLU A 85 5.48 12.96 10.59
CA GLU A 85 6.70 13.54 11.17
C GLU A 85 6.52 13.95 12.64
N VAL A 86 5.32 14.36 13.04
CA VAL A 86 5.02 14.69 14.45
C VAL A 86 4.71 13.44 15.26
N VAL A 87 3.94 12.50 14.70
CA VAL A 87 3.65 11.20 15.35
C VAL A 87 4.92 10.40 15.56
N ASP A 88 5.83 10.33 14.58
CA ASP A 88 7.07 9.57 14.69
C ASP A 88 7.96 10.11 15.83
N ASN A 89 7.93 11.42 16.12
CA ASN A 89 8.59 11.99 17.32
C ASN A 89 7.93 11.52 18.63
N SER A 90 6.60 11.41 18.65
CA SER A 90 5.87 10.87 19.80
C SER A 90 6.22 9.39 20.01
N ILE A 91 6.31 8.62 18.92
CA ILE A 91 6.71 7.20 18.94
C ILE A 91 8.16 7.04 19.40
N ASP A 92 9.07 7.95 19.07
CA ASP A 92 10.44 7.91 19.59
C ASP A 92 10.48 8.06 21.13
N GLU A 93 9.57 8.84 21.74
CA GLU A 93 9.41 8.88 23.21
C GLU A 93 8.86 7.57 23.78
N VAL A 94 7.97 6.89 23.05
CA VAL A 94 7.44 5.56 23.41
C VAL A 94 8.54 4.51 23.36
N MET A 95 9.34 4.48 22.29
CA MET A 95 10.50 3.60 22.15
C MET A 95 11.55 3.86 23.23
N GLY A 96 11.70 5.11 23.65
CA GLY A 96 12.53 5.50 24.80
C GLY A 96 11.97 5.07 26.16
N GLY A 97 10.74 4.54 26.23
CA GLY A 97 10.07 4.14 27.47
C GLY A 97 9.54 5.31 28.30
N HIS A 98 9.34 6.48 27.68
CA HIS A 98 8.95 7.70 28.37
C HIS A 98 7.50 8.12 28.12
N ALA A 99 6.90 7.64 27.02
CA ALA A 99 5.50 7.83 26.65
C ALA A 99 4.77 6.49 26.59
N SER A 100 3.47 6.52 26.85
CA SER A 100 2.54 5.38 26.77
C SER A 100 1.28 5.69 25.97
N GLN A 101 1.04 6.96 25.65
CA GLN A 101 -0.16 7.41 24.97
C GLN A 101 0.15 8.50 23.93
N THR A 102 -0.50 8.40 22.76
CA THR A 102 -0.45 9.43 21.73
C THR A 102 -1.86 9.69 21.19
N ILE A 103 -2.25 10.97 21.13
CA ILE A 103 -3.57 11.41 20.67
C ILE A 103 -3.39 12.27 19.43
N VAL A 104 -4.04 11.89 18.33
CA VAL A 104 -4.12 12.65 17.09
C VAL A 104 -5.55 13.17 16.96
N THR A 105 -5.72 14.50 16.85
CA THR A 105 -7.03 15.15 16.73
C THR A 105 -7.08 15.93 15.42
N LEU A 106 -8.06 15.61 14.57
CA LEU A 106 -8.44 16.42 13.42
C LEU A 106 -9.47 17.46 13.88
N ASN A 107 -9.10 18.75 13.83
CA ASN A 107 -9.91 19.84 14.36
C ASN A 107 -10.90 20.39 13.30
N ASN A 108 -11.93 21.09 13.76
CA ASN A 108 -12.97 21.69 12.91
C ASN A 108 -12.46 22.80 11.97
N ASP A 109 -11.36 23.46 12.33
CA ASP A 109 -10.71 24.51 11.55
C ASP A 109 -9.77 23.95 10.47
N GLY A 110 -9.70 22.62 10.33
CA GLY A 110 -8.80 21.93 9.40
C GLY A 110 -7.38 21.73 9.94
N SER A 111 -7.08 22.20 11.16
CA SER A 111 -5.79 21.94 11.81
C SER A 111 -5.72 20.54 12.40
N VAL A 112 -4.51 20.08 12.71
CA VAL A 112 -4.25 18.80 13.37
C VAL A 112 -3.46 19.02 14.64
N THR A 113 -3.86 18.33 15.71
CA THR A 113 -3.14 18.31 16.98
C THR A 113 -2.63 16.91 17.26
N VAL A 114 -1.33 16.78 17.48
CA VAL A 114 -0.69 15.55 17.98
C VAL A 114 -0.19 15.81 19.39
N SER A 115 -0.60 14.98 20.35
CA SER A 115 -0.22 15.10 21.75
C SER A 115 0.31 13.78 22.32
N ASP A 116 1.37 13.85 23.10
CA ASP A 116 2.00 12.72 23.79
C ASP A 116 2.13 12.96 25.30
N ASP A 117 2.35 11.89 26.06
CA ASP A 117 2.64 11.89 27.51
C ASP A 117 4.14 11.67 27.82
N GLY A 118 5.02 12.03 26.88
CA GLY A 118 6.47 11.85 26.97
C GLY A 118 7.15 12.83 27.93
N ARG A 119 8.47 13.02 27.76
CA ARG A 119 9.27 13.97 28.57
C ARG A 119 9.00 15.43 28.25
N GLY A 120 8.52 15.70 27.03
CA GLY A 120 8.38 17.04 26.48
C GLY A 120 9.67 17.62 25.90
N ILE A 121 9.56 18.34 24.78
CA ILE A 121 10.70 18.97 24.10
C ILE A 121 11.43 19.91 25.08
N PRO A 122 12.77 19.85 25.18
CA PRO A 122 13.52 20.77 26.05
C PRO A 122 13.22 22.24 25.73
N THR A 123 13.07 23.07 26.76
CA THR A 123 12.75 24.50 26.61
C THR A 123 13.87 25.42 27.10
N ASP A 124 14.95 24.84 27.62
CA ASP A 124 16.12 25.55 28.10
C ASP A 124 16.88 26.21 26.95
N GLU A 125 17.73 27.19 27.26
CA GLU A 125 18.57 27.84 26.27
C GLU A 125 19.58 26.86 25.67
N HIS A 126 19.61 26.76 24.35
CA HIS A 126 20.55 25.91 23.63
C HIS A 126 21.92 26.60 23.52
N PRO A 127 23.04 25.92 23.84
CA PRO A 127 24.33 26.55 24.06
C PRO A 127 24.91 27.27 22.83
N ILE A 128 24.58 26.80 21.63
CA ILE A 128 25.09 27.34 20.35
C ILE A 128 24.17 28.43 19.80
N THR A 129 22.87 28.15 19.72
CA THR A 129 21.89 29.05 19.07
C THR A 129 21.44 30.18 19.98
N LYS A 130 21.69 30.10 21.30
CA LYS A 130 21.29 31.10 22.31
C LYS A 130 19.78 31.38 22.34
N LYS A 131 19.01 30.45 21.80
CA LYS A 131 17.55 30.43 21.74
C LYS A 131 17.04 29.25 22.56
N SER A 132 15.75 29.21 22.86
CA SER A 132 15.18 28.00 23.47
C SER A 132 15.45 26.78 22.58
N ALA A 133 15.68 25.62 23.18
CA ALA A 133 15.87 24.37 22.44
C ALA A 133 14.63 24.03 21.60
N LEU A 134 13.42 24.38 22.07
CA LEU A 134 12.18 24.30 21.30
C LEU A 134 12.25 25.14 20.02
N GLU A 135 12.59 26.42 20.11
CA GLU A 135 12.73 27.28 18.93
C GLU A 135 13.78 26.73 17.97
N THR A 136 14.89 26.24 18.51
CA THR A 136 16.01 25.69 17.72
C THR A 136 15.55 24.49 16.89
N VAL A 137 14.85 23.53 17.49
CA VAL A 137 14.35 22.34 16.78
C VAL A 137 13.24 22.70 15.77
N MET A 138 12.48 23.76 16.03
CA MET A 138 11.40 24.21 15.13
C MET A 138 11.89 25.05 13.95
N THR A 139 13.06 25.69 14.04
CA THR A 139 13.52 26.69 13.05
C THR A 139 14.84 26.33 12.35
N VAL A 140 15.60 25.37 12.88
CA VAL A 140 16.89 24.96 12.33
C VAL A 140 16.79 23.54 11.77
N LEU A 141 17.10 23.38 10.48
CA LEU A 141 17.19 22.06 9.86
C LEU A 141 18.33 21.27 10.50
N HIS A 142 18.13 19.96 10.69
CA HIS A 142 19.11 19.06 11.31
C HIS A 142 19.42 19.40 12.77
N ALA A 143 18.51 20.11 13.47
CA ALA A 143 18.60 20.32 14.90
C ALA A 143 17.68 19.33 15.64
N GLY A 144 18.27 18.50 16.49
CA GLY A 144 17.50 17.54 17.29
C GLY A 144 18.36 16.75 18.26
N GLY A 145 17.77 16.24 19.32
CA GLY A 145 18.45 15.40 20.32
C GLY A 145 18.80 13.99 19.84
N LYS A 146 18.74 13.73 18.52
CA LYS A 146 18.83 12.40 17.88
C LYS A 146 20.21 12.12 17.24
N PHE A 147 21.12 13.09 17.23
CA PHE A 147 22.44 13.00 16.56
C PHE A 147 23.62 12.75 17.51
N GLY A 148 23.36 12.52 18.80
CA GLY A 148 24.40 12.53 19.84
C GLY A 148 25.10 11.21 20.12
N GLY A 149 24.83 10.14 19.37
CA GLY A 149 25.35 8.80 19.70
C GLY A 149 25.00 8.39 21.14
N GLU A 150 25.98 8.00 21.95
CA GLU A 150 25.78 7.66 23.38
C GLU A 150 25.32 8.84 24.25
N ALA A 151 25.58 10.09 23.84
CA ALA A 151 25.15 11.32 24.51
C ALA A 151 23.80 11.86 23.99
N SER A 152 23.15 11.13 23.07
CA SER A 152 21.84 11.43 22.51
C SER A 152 20.73 11.29 23.57
N GLY A 153 19.70 12.14 23.49
CA GLY A 153 18.49 12.01 24.30
C GLY A 153 17.64 10.78 23.94
N TYR A 154 17.97 10.12 22.83
CA TYR A 154 17.35 8.91 22.30
C TYR A 154 18.42 7.87 21.94
N LYS A 155 18.31 6.65 22.51
CA LYS A 155 19.21 5.53 22.18
C LYS A 155 18.85 4.83 20.86
N VAL A 156 17.58 4.88 20.46
CA VAL A 156 17.05 4.33 19.21
C VAL A 156 15.91 5.25 18.77
N SER A 157 15.89 5.67 17.50
CA SER A 157 14.82 6.52 16.95
C SER A 157 14.61 6.29 15.46
N GLY A 158 13.37 6.37 14.97
CA GLY A 158 13.08 6.31 13.53
C GLY A 158 13.41 7.61 12.78
N GLY A 159 13.35 8.74 13.49
CA GLY A 159 13.60 10.07 12.92
C GLY A 159 15.08 10.44 12.84
N LEU A 160 15.79 10.07 11.78
CA LEU A 160 17.25 10.25 11.69
C LEU A 160 17.74 11.62 11.24
N HIS A 161 16.90 12.40 10.56
CA HIS A 161 17.38 13.58 9.85
C HIS A 161 17.28 14.87 10.65
N GLY A 162 16.53 14.90 11.76
CA GLY A 162 16.29 16.12 12.56
C GLY A 162 15.67 17.26 11.76
N VAL A 163 14.91 16.93 10.71
CA VAL A 163 14.26 17.91 9.81
C VAL A 163 12.73 17.88 9.97
N GLY A 164 12.15 16.78 10.46
CA GLY A 164 10.70 16.52 10.43
C GLY A 164 9.82 17.66 10.94
N VAL A 165 9.93 18.01 12.23
CA VAL A 165 9.05 19.02 12.83
C VAL A 165 9.33 20.44 12.31
N SER A 166 10.57 20.74 11.90
CA SER A 166 10.90 22.00 11.24
C SER A 166 10.29 22.12 9.83
N VAL A 167 10.13 21.00 9.11
CA VAL A 167 9.40 20.96 7.83
C VAL A 167 7.91 21.17 8.05
N VAL A 168 7.34 20.56 9.08
CA VAL A 168 5.95 20.81 9.47
C VAL A 168 5.74 22.29 9.76
N ASN A 169 6.68 22.92 10.49
CA ASN A 169 6.64 24.36 10.73
C ASN A 169 6.73 25.19 9.45
N ALA A 170 7.66 24.85 8.56
CA ALA A 170 7.85 25.54 7.29
C ALA A 170 6.62 25.46 6.38
N LEU A 171 5.95 24.30 6.32
CA LEU A 171 4.86 24.01 5.40
C LEU A 171 3.46 24.24 6.00
N SER A 172 3.40 24.86 7.18
CA SER A 172 2.15 25.24 7.84
C SER A 172 1.93 26.74 7.78
N THR A 173 0.66 27.15 7.69
CA THR A 173 0.26 28.56 7.84
C THR A 173 0.61 29.03 9.25
N TRP A 174 0.27 28.22 10.25
CA TRP A 174 0.67 28.45 11.63
C TRP A 174 0.91 27.13 12.35
N VAL A 175 1.79 27.18 13.36
CA VAL A 175 2.05 26.08 14.29
C VAL A 175 2.04 26.63 15.72
N SER A 176 1.42 25.90 16.64
CA SER A 176 1.45 26.15 18.07
C SER A 176 1.98 24.93 18.78
N VAL A 177 3.09 25.08 19.51
CA VAL A 177 3.69 24.01 20.30
C VAL A 177 3.53 24.32 21.77
N ARG A 178 2.95 23.39 22.52
CA ARG A 178 2.76 23.46 23.97
C ARG A 178 3.54 22.33 24.63
N VAL A 179 4.47 22.67 25.50
CA VAL A 179 5.32 21.74 26.23
C VAL A 179 4.92 21.74 27.70
N ARG A 180 4.67 20.55 28.25
CA ARG A 180 4.38 20.32 29.67
C ARG A 180 5.58 19.61 30.28
N ARG A 181 6.34 20.34 31.09
CA ARG A 181 7.57 19.83 31.69
C ARG A 181 7.85 20.56 32.99
N ASP A 182 8.33 19.84 34.00
CA ASP A 182 8.72 20.40 35.31
C ASP A 182 7.60 21.21 36.00
N GLY A 183 6.34 20.80 35.81
CA GLY A 183 5.18 21.46 36.42
C GLY A 183 4.80 22.82 35.81
N VAL A 184 5.40 23.19 34.68
CA VAL A 184 5.05 24.40 33.94
C VAL A 184 4.60 24.07 32.52
N VAL A 185 3.75 24.94 31.96
CA VAL A 185 3.32 24.86 30.57
C VAL A 185 3.98 26.01 29.81
N LYS A 186 4.79 25.69 28.81
CA LYS A 186 5.39 26.69 27.92
C LYS A 186 4.81 26.55 26.52
N THR A 187 4.42 27.67 25.93
CA THR A 187 3.81 27.71 24.59
C THR A 187 4.63 28.60 23.66
N MET A 188 4.82 28.14 22.43
CA MET A 188 5.46 28.92 21.36
C MET A 188 4.67 28.78 20.07
N LYS A 189 4.49 29.91 19.36
CA LYS A 189 3.73 29.99 18.11
C LYS A 189 4.63 30.41 16.95
N PHE A 190 4.32 29.90 15.78
CA PHE A 190 5.05 30.13 14.55
C PHE A 190 4.08 30.40 13.40
N ASN A 191 4.50 31.20 12.43
CA ASN A 191 3.79 31.46 11.19
C ASN A 191 4.75 31.21 10.03
N ARG A 192 4.43 30.24 9.16
CA ARG A 192 5.26 29.84 8.00
C ARG A 192 6.74 29.64 8.33
N GLY A 193 7.04 28.96 9.44
CA GLY A 193 8.40 28.69 9.89
C GLY A 193 9.03 29.77 10.78
N VAL A 194 8.41 30.95 10.93
CA VAL A 194 8.96 32.08 11.68
C VAL A 194 8.28 32.20 13.05
N PRO A 195 9.03 32.34 14.17
CA PRO A 195 8.46 32.60 15.48
C PRO A 195 7.60 33.88 15.51
N THR A 196 6.41 33.82 16.10
CA THR A 196 5.54 35.01 16.23
C THR A 196 5.77 35.80 17.53
N GLY A 197 6.55 35.24 18.46
CA GLY A 197 6.85 35.81 19.77
C GLY A 197 7.85 34.96 20.54
N GLU A 198 8.20 35.39 21.74
CA GLU A 198 9.07 34.64 22.65
C GLU A 198 8.31 33.46 23.30
N LEU A 199 9.05 32.60 24.02
CA LEU A 199 8.48 31.45 24.70
C LEU A 199 7.62 31.89 25.90
N GLU A 200 6.31 31.78 25.78
CA GLU A 200 5.35 32.17 26.81
C GLU A 200 5.26 31.07 27.88
N THR A 201 5.41 31.45 29.16
CA THR A 201 5.14 30.54 30.29
C THR A 201 3.77 30.84 30.83
N VAL A 202 2.88 29.84 30.81
CA VAL A 202 1.54 29.91 31.39
C VAL A 202 1.56 29.08 32.67
N GLU A 203 1.26 29.71 33.80
CA GLU A 203 1.05 29.00 35.07
C GLU A 203 -0.26 28.20 34.99
N ILE A 204 -0.28 27.02 35.63
CA ILE A 204 -1.35 26.03 35.49
C ILE A 204 -2.70 26.63 35.92
N GLU A 205 -3.57 26.97 34.98
CA GLU A 205 -5.01 26.75 35.17
C GLU A 205 -5.29 25.28 34.84
N GLU A 206 -6.15 24.62 35.62
CA GLU A 206 -6.48 23.19 35.56
C GLU A 206 -7.16 22.72 34.25
N GLU A 207 -6.85 23.32 33.10
CA GLU A 207 -7.15 22.72 31.80
C GLU A 207 -6.10 21.65 31.49
N LYS A 208 -6.44 20.41 31.86
CA LYS A 208 -5.75 19.21 31.36
C LYS A 208 -5.84 19.18 29.84
N ASP A 209 -4.90 19.80 29.14
CA ASP A 209 -4.86 19.78 27.68
C ASP A 209 -4.70 18.33 27.19
N GLN A 210 -5.78 17.81 26.62
CA GLN A 210 -5.96 16.41 26.24
C GLN A 210 -5.77 15.40 27.40
N GLY A 211 -5.79 15.83 28.66
CA GLY A 211 -5.65 14.94 29.83
C GLY A 211 -4.23 14.74 30.37
N PHE A 212 -3.19 15.33 29.76
CA PHE A 212 -1.79 15.05 30.10
C PHE A 212 -1.17 16.06 31.08
N SER A 213 -0.38 15.57 32.05
CA SER A 213 0.39 16.37 33.01
C SER A 213 1.84 16.63 32.59
N LYS A 214 2.35 15.88 31.60
CA LYS A 214 3.68 16.00 30.99
C LYS A 214 3.60 15.67 29.49
N GLY A 215 4.58 16.07 28.70
CA GLY A 215 4.67 15.74 27.26
C GLY A 215 4.56 16.96 26.36
N THR A 216 4.36 16.75 25.06
CA THR A 216 4.24 17.83 24.07
C THR A 216 2.93 17.74 23.30
N SER A 217 2.37 18.89 22.95
CA SER A 217 1.28 19.01 21.99
C SER A 217 1.70 19.94 20.87
N VAL A 218 1.63 19.44 19.63
CA VAL A 218 1.91 20.21 18.43
C VAL A 218 0.61 20.33 17.64
N THR A 219 0.12 21.56 17.49
CA THR A 219 -1.03 21.88 16.66
C THR A 219 -0.57 22.66 15.44
N PHE A 220 -0.95 22.24 14.24
CA PHE A 220 -0.57 22.93 13.01
C PHE A 220 -1.70 22.96 11.99
N LEU A 221 -1.78 24.07 11.25
CA LEU A 221 -2.66 24.20 10.08
C LEU A 221 -1.80 24.20 8.81
N PRO A 222 -1.93 23.20 7.91
CA PRO A 222 -1.14 23.13 6.68
C PRO A 222 -1.35 24.37 5.80
N ASP A 223 -0.33 24.76 5.04
CA ASP A 223 -0.40 25.89 4.13
C ASP A 223 -0.98 25.47 2.77
N LEU A 224 -2.22 25.86 2.50
CA LEU A 224 -2.91 25.52 1.25
C LEU A 224 -2.32 26.22 0.02
N GLU A 225 -1.41 27.20 0.19
CA GLU A 225 -0.60 27.69 -0.93
C GLU A 225 0.41 26.64 -1.43
N VAL A 226 0.84 25.73 -0.54
CA VAL A 226 1.76 24.64 -0.83
C VAL A 226 1.00 23.37 -1.23
N PHE A 227 -0.04 23.02 -0.46
CA PHE A 227 -0.84 21.83 -0.67
C PHE A 227 -2.08 22.14 -1.52
N LYS A 228 -1.95 21.90 -2.83
CA LYS A 228 -3.01 22.14 -3.82
C LYS A 228 -3.47 20.82 -4.44
N GLY A 229 -4.77 20.71 -4.69
CA GLY A 229 -5.40 19.56 -5.36
C GLY A 229 -4.87 19.36 -6.77
N GLU A 230 -5.25 18.25 -7.42
CA GLU A 230 -4.87 17.98 -8.82
C GLU A 230 -5.40 19.04 -9.80
N ASP A 231 -6.47 19.73 -9.40
CA ASP A 231 -7.08 20.89 -10.06
C ASP A 231 -6.33 22.22 -9.79
N GLY A 232 -5.33 22.22 -8.92
CA GLY A 232 -4.60 23.41 -8.49
C GLY A 232 -5.35 24.25 -7.43
N GLU A 233 -6.51 23.78 -6.97
CA GLU A 233 -7.34 24.45 -5.96
C GLU A 233 -6.93 24.07 -4.53
N ALA A 234 -7.26 24.93 -3.58
CA ALA A 234 -6.98 24.74 -2.15
C ALA A 234 -7.99 23.75 -1.49
N SER A 235 -8.16 22.56 -2.08
CA SER A 235 -9.21 21.60 -1.74
C SER A 235 -8.74 20.36 -0.97
N ILE A 236 -7.42 20.18 -0.75
CA ILE A 236 -6.89 19.00 -0.07
C ILE A 236 -7.22 19.04 1.42
N GLN A 237 -7.81 17.96 1.92
CA GLN A 237 -8.12 17.75 3.34
C GLN A 237 -7.44 16.49 3.88
N PHE A 238 -7.30 16.42 5.21
CA PHE A 238 -6.89 15.19 5.88
C PHE A 238 -7.96 14.11 5.73
N GLU A 239 -7.54 12.86 5.57
CA GLU A 239 -8.39 11.69 5.42
C GLU A 239 -8.16 10.78 6.63
N ALA A 240 -9.14 10.73 7.55
CA ALA A 240 -9.04 9.91 8.77
C ALA A 240 -8.73 8.43 8.46
N GLU A 241 -9.30 7.87 7.40
CA GLU A 241 -9.07 6.47 7.00
C GLU A 241 -7.63 6.16 6.57
N ARG A 242 -6.85 7.16 6.12
CA ARG A 242 -5.43 6.99 5.83
C ARG A 242 -4.58 6.93 7.11
N LEU A 243 -5.05 7.53 8.21
CA LEU A 243 -4.37 7.51 9.50
C LEU A 243 -4.59 6.21 10.26
N VAL A 244 -5.81 5.67 10.18
CA VAL A 244 -6.25 4.47 10.92
C VAL A 244 -5.29 3.31 10.74
N GLY A 245 -4.95 2.94 9.50
CA GLY A 245 -4.12 1.76 9.23
C GLY A 245 -2.72 1.85 9.83
N ARG A 246 -2.06 3.03 9.73
CA ARG A 246 -0.71 3.23 10.25
C ARG A 246 -0.70 3.43 11.78
N MET A 247 -1.70 4.09 12.35
CA MET A 247 -1.84 4.18 13.81
C MET A 247 -2.10 2.79 14.43
N ASP A 248 -2.93 1.97 13.80
CA ASP A 248 -3.17 0.59 14.22
C ASP A 248 -1.89 -0.25 14.16
N GLU A 249 -1.12 -0.14 13.06
CA GLU A 249 0.19 -0.79 12.91
C GLU A 249 1.19 -0.36 13.99
N LEU A 250 1.31 0.94 14.28
CA LEU A 250 2.20 1.47 15.33
C LEU A 250 1.82 0.97 16.72
N ALA A 251 0.52 0.83 17.03
CA ALA A 251 0.04 0.27 18.29
C ALA A 251 0.38 -1.22 18.44
N TYR A 252 0.48 -1.97 17.33
CA TYR A 252 0.97 -3.36 17.36
C TYR A 252 2.49 -3.46 17.51
N LEU A 253 3.25 -2.54 16.92
CA LEU A 253 4.71 -2.55 16.98
C LEU A 253 5.23 -2.17 18.38
N ASN A 254 4.49 -1.36 19.12
CA ASN A 254 4.85 -0.87 20.44
C ASN A 254 3.91 -1.44 21.51
N ASP A 255 4.34 -2.51 22.19
CA ASP A 255 3.52 -3.13 23.24
C ASP A 255 3.24 -2.13 24.38
N GLY A 256 1.97 -1.97 24.72
CA GLY A 256 1.52 -1.01 25.73
C GLY A 256 1.24 0.41 25.24
N LEU A 257 1.49 0.73 23.96
CA LEU A 257 1.13 2.03 23.39
C LEU A 257 -0.38 2.13 23.16
N LYS A 258 -1.00 3.18 23.71
CA LYS A 258 -2.37 3.58 23.35
C LYS A 258 -2.34 4.73 22.35
N MET A 259 -2.82 4.50 21.14
CA MET A 259 -3.05 5.58 20.17
C MET A 259 -4.54 5.92 20.10
N ILE A 260 -4.89 7.20 20.02
CA ILE A 260 -6.27 7.68 19.90
C ILE A 260 -6.37 8.60 18.69
N LEU A 261 -7.30 8.33 17.78
CA LEU A 261 -7.67 9.23 16.69
C LEU A 261 -9.02 9.88 16.98
N ARG A 262 -9.04 11.19 17.10
CA ARG A 262 -10.25 12.02 17.25
C ARG A 262 -10.50 12.76 15.95
N ASP A 263 -11.72 12.69 15.44
CA ASP A 263 -12.17 13.48 14.30
C ASP A 263 -13.30 14.40 14.75
N HIS A 264 -12.98 15.69 14.91
CA HIS A 264 -13.90 16.74 15.32
C HIS A 264 -14.26 17.67 14.15
N ARG A 265 -13.98 17.27 12.90
CA ARG A 265 -14.30 18.07 11.72
C ARG A 265 -15.80 18.25 11.49
N ASP A 266 -16.59 17.26 11.88
CA ASP A 266 -18.04 17.36 11.98
C ASP A 266 -18.44 17.49 13.46
N PRO A 267 -18.75 18.71 13.94
CA PRO A 267 -19.17 18.93 15.32
C PRO A 267 -20.48 18.22 15.68
N SER A 268 -21.31 17.86 14.68
CA SER A 268 -22.57 17.17 14.91
C SER A 268 -22.41 15.66 15.11
N ASN A 269 -21.28 15.10 14.65
CA ASN A 269 -20.97 13.67 14.77
C ASN A 269 -19.46 13.44 15.00
N PRO A 270 -18.93 13.83 16.18
CA PRO A 270 -17.52 13.59 16.49
C PRO A 270 -17.24 12.09 16.58
N SER A 271 -16.14 11.64 15.99
CA SER A 271 -15.72 10.23 16.05
C SER A 271 -14.41 10.07 16.81
N GLU A 272 -14.31 9.00 17.60
CA GLU A 272 -13.10 8.63 18.32
C GLU A 272 -12.79 7.16 18.03
N ARG A 273 -11.52 6.85 17.72
CA ARG A 273 -11.03 5.49 17.50
C ARG A 273 -9.81 5.24 18.38
N ASP A 274 -9.91 4.22 19.21
CA ASP A 274 -8.85 3.77 20.12
C ASP A 274 -8.10 2.57 19.53
N PHE A 275 -6.78 2.65 19.50
CA PHE A 275 -5.88 1.57 19.09
C PHE A 275 -5.01 1.18 20.29
N PHE A 276 -5.23 -0.02 20.82
CA PHE A 276 -4.45 -0.57 21.93
C PHE A 276 -4.46 -2.09 21.85
N HIS A 277 -3.29 -2.67 21.57
CA HIS A 277 -3.15 -4.10 21.32
C HIS A 277 -2.24 -4.74 22.35
N LYS A 278 -2.82 -5.53 23.25
CA LYS A 278 -2.03 -6.36 24.18
C LYS A 278 -1.40 -7.51 23.40
N GLY A 279 -0.07 -7.66 23.50
CA GLY A 279 0.66 -8.78 22.90
C GLY A 279 1.45 -8.44 21.63
N GLY A 280 1.52 -7.15 21.26
CA GLY A 280 2.40 -6.62 20.23
C GLY A 280 2.43 -7.41 18.92
N LEU A 281 3.63 -7.79 18.47
CA LEU A 281 3.83 -8.52 17.21
C LEU A 281 3.08 -9.87 17.15
N ALA A 282 2.82 -10.53 18.28
CA ALA A 282 2.07 -11.77 18.30
C ALA A 282 0.61 -11.53 17.86
N ALA A 283 -0.03 -10.52 18.46
CA ALA A 283 -1.39 -10.12 18.10
C ALA A 283 -1.46 -9.63 16.64
N TYR A 284 -0.42 -8.93 16.18
CA TYR A 284 -0.36 -8.49 14.80
C TYR A 284 -0.25 -9.65 13.81
N SER A 285 0.58 -10.65 14.12
CA SER A 285 0.70 -11.85 13.28
C SER A 285 -0.62 -12.63 13.20
N GLN A 286 -1.39 -12.64 14.30
CA GLN A 286 -2.71 -13.24 14.34
C GLN A 286 -3.72 -12.45 13.50
N LEU A 287 -3.70 -11.11 13.53
CA LEU A 287 -4.56 -10.27 12.70
C LEU A 287 -4.32 -10.54 11.21
N LEU A 288 -3.05 -10.54 10.78
CA LEU A 288 -2.69 -10.79 9.38
C LEU A 288 -3.11 -12.19 8.90
N CYS A 289 -3.03 -13.18 9.79
CA CYS A 289 -3.43 -14.55 9.53
C CYS A 289 -4.84 -14.90 10.02
N GLN A 290 -5.69 -13.93 10.36
CA GLN A 290 -7.03 -14.21 10.92
C GLN A 290 -7.90 -15.01 9.94
N SER A 291 -7.67 -14.81 8.64
CA SER A 291 -8.35 -15.55 7.57
C SER A 291 -7.65 -16.86 7.16
N LYS A 292 -6.59 -17.26 7.85
CA LYS A 292 -5.71 -18.35 7.44
C LYS A 292 -5.69 -19.45 8.50
N THR A 293 -5.42 -20.67 8.07
CA THR A 293 -5.40 -21.83 8.95
C THR A 293 -3.98 -22.02 9.49
N PRO A 294 -3.72 -21.80 10.79
CA PRO A 294 -2.37 -21.94 11.34
C PRO A 294 -1.89 -23.38 11.24
N LEU A 295 -0.66 -23.57 10.77
CA LEU A 295 0.00 -24.86 10.68
C LEU A 295 0.34 -25.40 12.08
N ILE A 296 0.79 -24.52 12.96
CA ILE A 296 1.14 -24.83 14.34
C ILE A 296 -0.11 -24.59 15.19
N THR A 297 -0.57 -25.59 15.94
CA THR A 297 -1.70 -25.44 16.88
C THR A 297 -1.30 -25.92 18.27
N THR A 298 -1.89 -25.31 19.29
CA THR A 298 -1.67 -25.65 20.71
C THR A 298 -2.51 -26.84 21.18
N SER A 299 -3.56 -27.18 20.42
CA SER A 299 -4.55 -28.19 20.76
C SER A 299 -4.10 -29.61 20.38
N ASP A 300 -3.17 -30.14 21.16
CA ASP A 300 -3.09 -31.59 21.32
C ASP A 300 -3.97 -31.97 22.51
N GLY A 301 -5.22 -32.34 22.23
CA GLY A 301 -6.13 -33.00 23.17
C GLY A 301 -5.71 -34.45 23.50
N SER A 302 -4.51 -34.84 23.09
CA SER A 302 -3.84 -36.07 23.46
C SER A 302 -3.24 -35.92 24.87
N LYS A 303 -3.33 -36.97 25.69
CA LYS A 303 -2.71 -37.00 27.04
C LYS A 303 -1.20 -36.82 26.91
N LYS A 304 -0.71 -35.57 26.99
CA LYS A 304 0.72 -35.26 26.99
C LYS A 304 1.39 -35.97 28.16
N THR A 305 2.48 -36.68 27.88
CA THR A 305 3.30 -37.30 28.91
C THR A 305 3.97 -36.24 29.79
N LYS A 306 4.33 -36.57 31.05
CA LYS A 306 5.01 -35.64 31.98
C LYS A 306 6.24 -34.97 31.35
N LYS A 307 6.95 -35.66 30.45
CA LYS A 307 8.12 -35.15 29.73
C LYS A 307 7.76 -34.10 28.67
N GLU A 308 6.62 -34.24 28.00
CA GLU A 308 6.10 -33.30 27.00
C GLU A 308 5.50 -32.03 27.64
N GLN A 309 4.90 -32.16 28.83
CA GLN A 309 4.49 -31.00 29.62
C GLN A 309 5.70 -30.16 30.06
N GLN A 310 6.75 -30.82 30.58
CA GLN A 310 7.95 -30.14 31.06
C GLN A 310 8.79 -29.51 29.93
N SER A 311 8.75 -30.06 28.72
CA SER A 311 9.37 -29.43 27.54
C SER A 311 8.57 -28.25 27.02
N SER A 312 7.23 -28.34 27.03
CA SER A 312 6.33 -27.27 26.58
C SER A 312 6.41 -26.01 27.46
N GLU A 313 6.55 -26.16 28.77
CA GLU A 313 6.70 -25.03 29.69
C GLU A 313 8.00 -24.22 29.46
N LYS A 314 9.10 -24.90 29.10
CA LYS A 314 10.41 -24.24 28.90
C LYS A 314 10.45 -23.32 27.68
N VAL A 315 9.66 -23.62 26.64
CA VAL A 315 9.61 -22.83 25.40
C VAL A 315 8.29 -22.08 25.22
N ALA A 316 7.43 -22.06 26.25
CA ALA A 316 6.14 -21.37 26.18
C ALA A 316 6.29 -19.86 25.87
N HIS A 317 7.39 -19.23 26.30
CA HIS A 317 7.70 -17.83 26.00
C HIS A 317 8.06 -17.56 24.53
N LEU A 318 8.40 -18.61 23.75
CA LEU A 318 8.69 -18.53 22.32
C LEU A 318 7.45 -18.77 21.46
N LEU A 319 6.29 -19.01 22.07
CA LEU A 319 5.03 -19.19 21.36
C LEU A 319 4.06 -18.09 21.81
N SER A 320 3.23 -17.64 20.87
CA SER A 320 2.12 -16.74 21.17
C SER A 320 1.10 -17.40 22.12
N SER A 321 0.18 -16.62 22.66
CA SER A 321 -0.90 -17.13 23.53
C SER A 321 -1.83 -18.13 22.83
N ASP A 322 -2.07 -17.99 21.53
CA ASP A 322 -2.76 -18.99 20.70
C ASP A 322 -1.83 -20.15 20.28
N GLY A 323 -0.52 -19.95 20.47
CA GLY A 323 0.63 -20.79 20.10
C GLY A 323 0.73 -21.16 18.64
N GLY A 324 0.09 -20.39 17.76
CA GLY A 324 0.27 -20.49 16.31
C GLY A 324 1.44 -19.66 15.76
N SER A 325 1.96 -18.71 16.55
CA SER A 325 3.09 -17.86 16.16
C SER A 325 4.33 -18.15 17.02
N ILE A 326 5.48 -18.25 16.36
CA ILE A 326 6.79 -18.37 17.00
C ILE A 326 7.35 -16.96 17.22
N MET A 327 7.67 -16.64 18.47
CA MET A 327 8.22 -15.37 18.90
C MET A 327 9.73 -15.50 19.08
N CYS A 328 10.51 -14.62 18.45
CA CYS A 328 11.95 -14.56 18.65
C CYS A 328 12.33 -13.12 18.97
N ASN A 329 12.69 -12.87 20.23
CA ASN A 329 13.10 -11.56 20.71
C ASN A 329 14.49 -11.66 21.31
N GLY A 330 15.38 -10.72 20.97
CA GLY A 330 16.71 -10.67 21.55
C GLY A 330 17.47 -9.41 21.15
N THR A 331 18.42 -9.02 22.00
CA THR A 331 19.34 -7.91 21.73
C THR A 331 20.74 -8.45 21.67
N THR A 332 21.50 -8.10 20.63
CA THR A 332 22.90 -8.52 20.53
C THR A 332 23.74 -7.86 21.62
N LYS A 333 24.77 -8.56 22.07
CA LYS A 333 25.74 -7.98 23.02
C LYS A 333 26.51 -6.86 22.31
N PRO A 334 26.83 -5.77 23.02
CA PRO A 334 27.71 -4.75 22.47
C PRO A 334 29.12 -5.35 22.27
N GLU A 335 29.61 -5.32 21.03
CA GLU A 335 31.02 -5.61 20.72
C GLU A 335 31.75 -4.28 20.48
N ALA A 336 33.07 -4.24 20.67
CA ALA A 336 33.87 -3.01 20.73
C ALA A 336 33.79 -2.09 19.49
N LYS A 337 33.13 -2.51 18.39
CA LYS A 337 32.96 -1.75 17.15
C LYS A 337 31.55 -1.81 16.54
N THR A 338 30.59 -2.49 17.16
CA THR A 338 29.23 -2.65 16.61
C THR A 338 28.18 -2.31 17.67
N PRO A 339 27.26 -1.37 17.39
CA PRO A 339 26.20 -1.03 18.32
C PRO A 339 25.26 -2.23 18.53
N PRO A 340 24.65 -2.36 19.72
CA PRO A 340 23.68 -3.42 19.98
C PRO A 340 22.45 -3.23 19.07
N VAL A 341 22.00 -4.32 18.47
CA VAL A 341 20.79 -4.36 17.63
C VAL A 341 19.75 -5.20 18.36
N SER A 342 18.59 -4.61 18.60
CA SER A 342 17.45 -5.35 19.15
C SER A 342 16.60 -5.89 18.00
N VAL A 343 16.24 -7.17 18.08
CA VAL A 343 15.50 -7.91 17.08
C VAL A 343 14.24 -8.49 17.73
N SER A 344 13.10 -8.22 17.11
CA SER A 344 11.81 -8.77 17.51
C SER A 344 11.08 -9.34 16.30
N LEU A 345 10.71 -10.61 16.40
CA LEU A 345 10.14 -11.39 15.29
C LEU A 345 8.88 -12.12 15.74
N ALA A 346 7.89 -12.16 14.86
CA ALA A 346 6.77 -13.08 14.94
C ALA A 346 6.68 -13.88 13.63
N LEU A 347 6.76 -15.20 13.72
CA LEU A 347 6.74 -16.11 12.57
C LEU A 347 5.53 -17.04 12.67
N ARG A 348 4.66 -17.05 11.66
CA ARG A 348 3.46 -17.89 11.64
C ARG A 348 3.34 -18.60 10.30
N TRP A 349 3.35 -19.93 10.31
CA TRP A 349 3.05 -20.72 9.13
C TRP A 349 1.56 -20.99 9.03
N SER A 350 1.01 -20.89 7.83
CA SER A 350 -0.37 -21.27 7.52
C SER A 350 -0.38 -22.41 6.51
N SER A 351 -1.23 -23.41 6.75
CA SER A 351 -1.31 -24.60 5.89
C SER A 351 -1.91 -24.28 4.51
N ASP A 352 -2.86 -23.35 4.48
CA ASP A 352 -3.63 -22.89 3.31
C ASP A 352 -2.97 -21.74 2.52
N MET A 353 -1.75 -21.35 2.88
CA MET A 353 -0.96 -20.37 2.14
C MET A 353 0.17 -21.03 1.34
N TYR A 354 0.38 -20.51 0.13
CA TYR A 354 1.36 -20.99 -0.85
C TYR A 354 2.41 -19.92 -1.23
N SER A 355 2.40 -18.78 -0.54
CA SER A 355 3.35 -17.69 -0.73
C SER A 355 3.85 -17.20 0.63
N GLU A 356 5.05 -16.61 0.64
CA GLU A 356 5.55 -15.89 1.83
C GLU A 356 4.93 -14.48 1.90
N SER A 357 4.72 -13.99 3.12
CA SER A 357 4.36 -12.60 3.39
C SER A 357 5.26 -12.09 4.52
N ILE A 358 6.17 -11.16 4.21
CA ILE A 358 7.12 -10.63 5.19
C ILE A 358 6.88 -9.14 5.32
N LEU A 359 6.42 -8.71 6.49
CA LEU A 359 6.38 -7.32 6.89
C LEU A 359 7.65 -7.01 7.66
N SER A 360 8.34 -5.93 7.29
CA SER A 360 9.61 -5.58 7.90
C SER A 360 9.66 -4.11 8.30
N PHE A 361 10.26 -3.86 9.46
CA PHE A 361 10.31 -2.58 10.14
C PHE A 361 11.70 -2.35 10.71
N CYS A 362 12.18 -1.12 10.61
CA CYS A 362 13.36 -0.63 11.31
C CYS A 362 12.97 0.62 12.10
N ASN A 363 13.13 0.60 13.42
CA ASN A 363 12.73 1.68 14.33
C ASN A 363 11.28 2.17 14.06
N ASN A 364 10.34 1.24 13.99
CA ASN A 364 8.92 1.48 13.64
C ASN A 364 8.64 2.06 12.25
N ILE A 365 9.65 2.21 11.39
CA ILE A 365 9.49 2.61 9.99
C ILE A 365 9.42 1.36 9.12
N ARG A 366 8.41 1.31 8.25
CA ARG A 366 8.18 0.18 7.34
C ARG A 366 9.18 0.16 6.18
N THR A 367 9.98 -0.90 6.10
CA THR A 367 10.92 -1.14 5.01
C THR A 367 10.25 -1.97 3.90
N LYS A 368 9.56 -1.29 2.98
CA LYS A 368 8.77 -1.93 1.91
C LYS A 368 9.60 -2.82 0.99
N ASP A 369 10.86 -2.44 0.76
CA ASP A 369 11.78 -3.12 -0.15
C ASP A 369 12.71 -4.11 0.60
N GLY A 370 12.50 -4.28 1.90
CA GLY A 370 13.26 -5.17 2.77
C GLY A 370 14.62 -4.59 3.18
N GLY A 371 15.68 -5.37 3.05
CA GLY A 371 17.05 -4.96 3.41
C GLY A 371 17.80 -6.02 4.21
N SER A 372 18.86 -5.59 4.89
CA SER A 372 19.78 -6.45 5.63
C SER A 372 19.10 -7.37 6.65
N HIS A 373 18.10 -6.89 7.40
CA HIS A 373 17.31 -7.68 8.35
C HIS A 373 16.48 -8.78 7.68
N VAL A 374 15.84 -8.49 6.55
CA VAL A 374 15.03 -9.48 5.81
C VAL A 374 15.91 -10.55 5.16
N ASP A 375 17.03 -10.15 4.56
CA ASP A 375 18.01 -11.09 4.00
C ASP A 375 18.59 -12.00 5.09
N GLY A 376 18.90 -11.42 6.26
CA GLY A 376 19.35 -12.15 7.45
C GLY A 376 18.33 -13.21 7.88
N LEU A 377 17.05 -12.84 8.01
CA LEU A 377 15.96 -13.77 8.32
C LEU A 377 15.88 -14.92 7.31
N LYS A 378 15.84 -14.61 6.01
CA LYS A 378 15.68 -15.61 4.93
C LYS A 378 16.82 -16.63 4.94
N ASN A 379 18.06 -16.16 5.09
CA ASN A 379 19.25 -17.02 5.10
C ASN A 379 19.34 -17.85 6.39
N CYS A 380 19.13 -17.21 7.55
CA CYS A 380 19.18 -17.87 8.85
C CYS A 380 18.13 -18.98 8.97
N LEU A 381 16.89 -18.69 8.58
CA LEU A 381 15.79 -19.65 8.63
C LEU A 381 16.09 -20.88 7.76
N THR A 382 16.52 -20.66 6.51
CA THR A 382 16.88 -21.73 5.58
C THR A 382 17.99 -22.61 6.16
N ARG A 383 19.03 -22.00 6.73
CA ARG A 383 20.17 -22.72 7.30
C ARG A 383 19.80 -23.49 8.55
N THR A 384 19.05 -22.88 9.47
CA THR A 384 18.69 -23.46 10.77
C THR A 384 17.71 -24.62 10.61
N VAL A 385 16.68 -24.49 9.77
CA VAL A 385 15.72 -25.58 9.51
C VAL A 385 16.42 -26.77 8.85
N ASN A 386 17.28 -26.55 7.85
CA ASN A 386 18.04 -27.64 7.23
C ASN A 386 19.02 -28.29 8.21
N ALA A 387 19.74 -27.51 9.03
CA ALA A 387 20.68 -28.05 10.02
C ALA A 387 19.97 -28.91 11.07
N CYS A 388 18.85 -28.42 11.63
CA CYS A 388 18.05 -29.16 12.59
C CYS A 388 17.37 -30.39 11.96
N GLY A 389 16.89 -30.27 10.71
CA GLY A 389 16.27 -31.38 9.97
C GLY A 389 17.25 -32.51 9.62
N LEU A 390 18.52 -32.18 9.35
CA LEU A 390 19.59 -33.17 9.17
C LEU A 390 19.95 -33.83 10.50
N LYS A 391 20.08 -33.06 11.59
CA LYS A 391 20.39 -33.57 12.94
C LYS A 391 19.29 -34.49 13.47
N SER A 392 18.02 -34.22 13.16
CA SER A 392 16.87 -35.05 13.56
C SER A 392 16.64 -36.28 12.66
N GLY A 393 17.40 -36.42 11.57
CA GLY A 393 17.26 -37.52 10.60
C GLY A 393 16.01 -37.44 9.72
N LYS A 394 15.26 -36.33 9.76
CA LYS A 394 14.06 -36.11 8.95
C LYS A 394 14.38 -35.72 7.51
N ILE A 395 15.48 -35.00 7.33
CA ILE A 395 16.09 -34.77 6.01
C ILE A 395 17.19 -35.81 5.86
N LYS A 396 17.06 -36.69 4.86
CA LYS A 396 18.10 -37.68 4.54
C LYS A 396 19.35 -36.96 4.04
N ALA A 397 20.53 -37.42 4.44
CA ALA A 397 21.81 -36.85 3.99
C ALA A 397 21.94 -36.84 2.44
N ASP A 398 21.37 -37.86 1.78
CA ASP A 398 21.38 -38.01 0.32
C ASP A 398 20.21 -37.28 -0.37
N GLY A 399 19.20 -36.82 0.38
CA GLY A 399 17.95 -36.25 -0.14
C GLY A 399 18.05 -34.81 -0.63
N GLY A 400 19.23 -34.19 -0.52
CA GLY A 400 19.44 -32.78 -0.81
C GLY A 400 18.87 -31.85 0.28
N ARG A 401 19.42 -30.64 0.37
CA ARG A 401 18.89 -29.59 1.25
C ARG A 401 17.62 -29.02 0.65
N ILE A 402 16.63 -28.70 1.47
CA ILE A 402 15.40 -28.05 1.02
C ILE A 402 15.72 -26.58 0.72
N PRO A 403 15.46 -26.08 -0.51
CA PRO A 403 15.62 -24.68 -0.85
C PRO A 403 14.78 -23.76 0.05
N GLY A 404 15.33 -22.57 0.35
CA GLY A 404 14.71 -21.65 1.30
C GLY A 404 13.32 -21.14 0.90
N GLU A 405 13.03 -21.08 -0.41
CA GLU A 405 11.72 -20.68 -0.92
C GLU A 405 10.59 -21.62 -0.46
N PHE A 406 10.84 -22.92 -0.40
CA PHE A 406 9.84 -23.90 0.04
C PHE A 406 9.68 -23.93 1.56
N ILE A 407 10.75 -23.64 2.31
CA ILE A 407 10.68 -23.52 3.78
C ILE A 407 9.81 -22.32 4.18
N ARG A 408 9.85 -21.25 3.38
CA ARG A 408 9.06 -20.02 3.61
C ARG A 408 7.68 -20.07 2.97
N GLU A 409 7.31 -21.16 2.29
CA GLU A 409 5.98 -21.28 1.73
C GLU A 409 4.92 -21.25 2.85
N GLY A 410 3.98 -20.32 2.75
CA GLY A 410 2.94 -20.11 3.75
C GLY A 410 3.42 -19.45 5.04
N LEU A 411 4.63 -18.90 5.08
CA LEU A 411 5.14 -18.10 6.19
C LEU A 411 4.60 -16.67 6.12
N THR A 412 3.92 -16.24 7.17
CA THR A 412 3.73 -14.83 7.50
C THR A 412 4.73 -14.45 8.59
N ALA A 413 5.63 -13.52 8.28
CA ALA A 413 6.65 -13.03 9.20
C ALA A 413 6.51 -11.53 9.43
N ILE A 414 6.59 -11.11 10.68
CA ILE A 414 6.75 -9.70 11.06
C ILE A 414 8.13 -9.54 11.66
N VAL A 415 8.92 -8.64 11.07
CA VAL A 415 10.31 -8.38 11.42
C VAL A 415 10.42 -6.95 11.91
N SER A 416 10.71 -6.74 13.19
CA SER A 416 11.01 -5.41 13.74
C SER A 416 12.43 -5.40 14.29
N VAL A 417 13.25 -4.48 13.78
CA VAL A 417 14.62 -4.27 14.29
C VAL A 417 14.79 -2.85 14.80
N ASN A 418 15.47 -2.72 15.92
CA ASN A 418 15.81 -1.46 16.54
C ASN A 418 17.33 -1.26 16.43
N VAL A 419 17.71 -0.27 15.63
CA VAL A 419 19.09 0.07 15.27
C VAL A 419 19.38 1.50 15.73
N MET A 420 20.55 1.71 16.32
CA MET A 420 20.95 3.03 16.84
C MET A 420 21.18 4.05 15.72
N GLU A 421 21.94 3.66 14.68
CA GLU A 421 22.24 4.48 13.51
C GLU A 421 21.80 3.76 12.21
N PRO A 422 20.50 3.73 11.90
CA PRO A 422 20.02 3.13 10.66
C PRO A 422 20.49 3.92 9.43
N GLU A 423 20.97 3.18 8.45
CA GLU A 423 21.29 3.65 7.12
C GLU A 423 20.30 3.04 6.13
N PHE A 424 19.64 3.88 5.33
CA PHE A 424 18.67 3.44 4.34
C PHE A 424 19.20 3.66 2.92
N GLU A 425 18.88 2.74 2.01
CA GLU A 425 19.12 2.93 0.58
C GLU A 425 18.07 3.93 0.04
N GLY A 426 18.48 5.17 -0.18
CA GLY A 426 17.64 6.23 -0.75
C GLY A 426 16.70 6.92 0.24
N GLN A 427 16.06 7.99 -0.23
CA GLN A 427 15.29 8.92 0.60
C GLN A 427 13.98 8.35 1.14
N THR A 428 13.36 7.40 0.43
CA THR A 428 12.07 6.80 0.81
C THR A 428 12.14 5.89 2.03
N LYS A 429 13.35 5.68 2.60
CA LYS A 429 13.63 4.74 3.71
C LYS A 429 13.07 3.33 3.44
N GLY A 430 13.00 2.93 2.16
CA GLY A 430 12.36 1.70 1.72
C GLY A 430 13.16 0.44 2.06
N ARG A 431 14.49 0.56 2.12
CA ARG A 431 15.42 -0.57 2.28
C ARG A 431 16.53 -0.29 3.29
N LEU A 432 16.74 -1.20 4.24
CA LEU A 432 17.78 -1.07 5.27
C LEU A 432 19.15 -1.55 4.77
N GLY A 433 20.17 -0.69 4.89
CA GLY A 433 21.53 -0.90 4.38
C GLY A 433 22.56 -1.39 5.41
N ASN A 434 22.29 -1.29 6.72
CA ASN A 434 23.22 -1.65 7.78
C ASN A 434 23.72 -3.12 7.69
N PRO A 435 25.00 -3.38 7.40
CA PRO A 435 25.51 -4.74 7.25
C PRO A 435 25.54 -5.55 8.57
N GLU A 436 25.70 -4.88 9.72
CA GLU A 436 25.75 -5.47 11.06
C GLU A 436 24.42 -6.09 11.52
N VAL A 437 23.31 -5.70 10.89
CA VAL A 437 21.98 -6.24 11.23
C VAL A 437 21.84 -7.69 10.76
N ARG A 438 22.53 -8.11 9.69
CA ARG A 438 22.53 -9.51 9.20
C ARG A 438 23.05 -10.50 10.24
N PRO A 439 24.29 -10.38 10.76
CA PRO A 439 24.81 -11.29 11.79
C PRO A 439 24.03 -11.17 13.10
N ALA A 440 23.50 -9.99 13.44
CA ALA A 440 22.65 -9.81 14.61
C ALA A 440 21.36 -10.64 14.53
N MET A 441 20.65 -10.51 13.41
CA MET A 441 19.46 -11.31 13.09
C MET A 441 19.76 -12.81 13.15
N ASP A 442 20.88 -13.21 12.54
CA ASP A 442 21.31 -14.60 12.47
C ASP A 442 21.58 -15.20 13.86
N SER A 443 22.28 -14.46 14.73
CA SER A 443 22.60 -14.91 16.09
C SER A 443 21.35 -15.08 16.95
N VAL A 444 20.41 -14.11 16.92
CA VAL A 444 19.19 -14.16 17.73
C VAL A 444 18.27 -15.27 17.23
N LEU A 445 17.98 -15.29 15.93
CA LEU A 445 17.03 -16.23 15.36
C LEU A 445 17.53 -17.67 15.41
N SER A 446 18.82 -17.92 15.10
CA SER A 446 19.37 -19.27 15.14
C SER A 446 19.35 -19.83 16.56
N ALA A 447 19.69 -19.02 17.57
CA ALA A 447 19.66 -19.44 18.96
C ALA A 447 18.24 -19.82 19.43
N GLU A 448 17.23 -18.99 19.14
CA GLU A 448 15.86 -19.27 19.57
C GLU A 448 15.20 -20.42 18.78
N LEU A 449 15.38 -20.48 17.47
CA LEU A 449 14.84 -21.58 16.67
C LEU A 449 15.49 -22.93 17.00
N THR A 450 16.81 -22.98 17.21
CA THR A 450 17.47 -24.23 17.61
C THR A 450 16.94 -24.72 18.96
N LYS A 451 16.79 -23.83 19.95
CA LYS A 451 16.15 -24.19 21.23
C LYS A 451 14.73 -24.71 21.01
N LEU A 452 13.91 -23.99 20.24
CA LEU A 452 12.53 -24.39 19.97
C LEU A 452 12.46 -25.77 19.35
N PHE A 453 13.24 -26.04 18.30
CA PHE A 453 13.22 -27.32 17.59
C PHE A 453 13.79 -28.49 18.41
N GLU A 454 14.71 -28.24 19.34
CA GLU A 454 15.19 -29.28 20.26
C GLU A 454 14.13 -29.69 21.29
N TRP A 455 13.34 -28.74 21.81
CA TRP A 455 12.30 -29.02 22.80
C TRP A 455 10.93 -29.38 22.19
N ARG A 456 10.66 -28.92 20.96
CA ARG A 456 9.42 -29.14 20.18
C ARG A 456 9.76 -29.63 18.76
N PRO A 457 10.22 -30.88 18.62
CA PRO A 457 10.54 -31.46 17.32
C PRO A 457 9.30 -31.67 16.43
N ASP A 458 8.10 -31.68 17.01
CA ASP A 458 6.82 -31.71 16.31
C ASP A 458 6.64 -30.50 15.38
N ILE A 459 6.98 -29.30 15.85
CA ILE A 459 6.91 -28.07 15.05
C ILE A 459 7.88 -28.14 13.87
N LEU A 460 9.11 -28.59 14.11
CA LEU A 460 10.10 -28.80 13.05
C LEU A 460 9.60 -29.77 11.99
N ASN A 461 8.97 -30.87 12.41
CA ASN A 461 8.44 -31.88 11.50
C ASN A 461 7.33 -31.31 10.60
N LEU A 462 6.39 -30.56 11.17
CA LEU A 462 5.30 -29.94 10.40
C LEU A 462 5.83 -28.96 9.33
N ILE A 463 6.84 -28.16 9.69
CA ILE A 463 7.46 -27.21 8.75
C ILE A 463 8.19 -27.97 7.64
N ILE A 464 8.96 -29.02 7.97
CA ILE A 464 9.68 -29.83 6.98
C ILE A 464 8.72 -30.58 6.05
N GLU A 465 7.63 -31.13 6.57
CA GLU A 465 6.62 -31.84 5.79
C GLU A 465 5.97 -30.90 4.77
N LYS A 466 5.47 -29.73 5.21
CA LYS A 466 4.93 -28.71 4.31
C LYS A 466 5.95 -28.26 3.26
N ALA A 467 7.21 -28.05 3.65
CA ALA A 467 8.26 -27.64 2.73
C ALA A 467 8.61 -28.73 1.70
N THR A 468 8.56 -30.01 2.10
CA THR A 468 8.81 -31.15 1.21
C THR A 468 7.66 -31.32 0.21
N ASP A 469 6.42 -31.16 0.66
CA ASP A 469 5.23 -31.20 -0.20
C ASP A 469 5.24 -30.05 -1.20
N ALA A 470 5.58 -28.84 -0.75
CA ALA A 470 5.79 -27.66 -1.59
C ALA A 470 6.86 -27.91 -2.67
N GLN A 471 8.00 -28.47 -2.28
CA GLN A 471 9.07 -28.81 -3.21
C GLN A 471 8.62 -29.86 -4.23
N ALA A 472 7.94 -30.93 -3.79
CA ALA A 472 7.42 -31.97 -4.68
C ALA A 472 6.37 -31.42 -5.66
N ALA A 473 5.45 -30.57 -5.18
CA ALA A 473 4.46 -29.88 -6.00
C ALA A 473 5.11 -28.95 -7.02
N SER A 474 6.16 -28.22 -6.64
CA SER A 474 6.90 -27.34 -7.53
C SER A 474 7.65 -28.13 -8.63
N VAL A 475 8.29 -29.25 -8.28
CA VAL A 475 8.95 -30.13 -9.25
C VAL A 475 7.94 -30.76 -10.20
N ALA A 476 6.80 -31.23 -9.69
CA ALA A 476 5.71 -31.76 -10.50
C ALA A 476 5.13 -30.70 -11.43
N ALA A 477 4.88 -29.48 -10.92
CA ALA A 477 4.43 -28.34 -11.71
C ALA A 477 5.46 -27.94 -12.77
N LYS A 478 6.77 -27.98 -12.46
CA LYS A 478 7.84 -27.73 -13.43
C LYS A 478 7.85 -28.80 -14.53
N ALA A 479 7.74 -30.08 -14.17
CA ALA A 479 7.65 -31.16 -15.15
C ALA A 479 6.40 -31.06 -16.03
N ALA A 480 5.25 -30.69 -15.45
CA ALA A 480 4.01 -30.44 -16.17
C ALA A 480 4.13 -29.24 -17.11
N ARG A 481 4.68 -28.12 -16.63
CA ARG A 481 4.98 -26.93 -17.45
C ARG A 481 5.95 -27.28 -18.57
N ASP A 482 7.02 -28.03 -18.31
CA ASP A 482 7.99 -28.42 -19.33
C ASP A 482 7.37 -29.34 -20.37
N MET A 483 6.45 -30.23 -19.95
CA MET A 483 5.66 -31.05 -20.86
C MET A 483 4.70 -30.20 -21.71
N VAL A 484 4.03 -29.22 -21.11
CA VAL A 484 3.16 -28.26 -21.81
C VAL A 484 3.99 -27.33 -22.69
N ARG A 485 5.20 -26.92 -22.28
CA ARG A 485 6.12 -26.05 -23.04
C ARG A 485 6.72 -26.80 -24.21
N ARG A 486 7.03 -28.10 -24.07
CA ARG A 486 7.39 -28.96 -25.22
C ARG A 486 6.22 -29.16 -26.17
N LYS A 487 5.00 -29.36 -25.67
CA LYS A 487 3.79 -29.39 -26.50
C LYS A 487 3.51 -28.03 -27.15
N SER A 488 3.73 -26.93 -26.44
CA SER A 488 3.56 -25.56 -26.88
C SER A 488 4.63 -25.15 -27.87
N LEU A 489 5.89 -25.58 -27.76
CA LEU A 489 6.90 -25.38 -28.81
C LEU A 489 6.54 -26.13 -30.10
N LEU A 490 5.73 -27.19 -30.00
CA LEU A 490 5.11 -27.88 -31.13
C LEU A 490 3.78 -27.22 -31.59
N THR A 491 3.16 -26.34 -30.78
CA THR A 491 1.83 -25.74 -31.04
C THR A 491 1.76 -24.21 -30.82
N SER A 492 2.88 -23.48 -30.76
CA SER A 492 2.99 -22.08 -30.30
C SER A 492 2.37 -21.06 -31.25
N THR A 493 1.72 -21.55 -32.30
CA THR A 493 1.03 -20.76 -33.32
C THR A 493 -0.49 -20.82 -33.18
N VAL A 494 -1.05 -21.63 -32.27
CA VAL A 494 -2.51 -21.76 -32.17
C VAL A 494 -3.06 -20.75 -31.15
N LEU A 495 -3.38 -19.56 -31.66
CA LEU A 495 -4.21 -18.60 -30.95
C LEU A 495 -5.54 -19.25 -30.52
N PRO A 496 -6.15 -18.84 -29.40
CA PRO A 496 -7.44 -19.36 -28.99
C PRO A 496 -8.46 -19.19 -30.12
N GLY A 497 -9.18 -20.26 -30.49
CA GLY A 497 -10.14 -20.21 -31.61
C GLY A 497 -11.27 -19.20 -31.45
N LYS A 498 -11.49 -18.71 -30.21
CA LYS A 498 -12.45 -17.66 -29.87
C LYS A 498 -11.90 -16.22 -29.99
N LEU A 499 -10.58 -16.05 -30.06
CA LEU A 499 -9.95 -14.75 -30.18
C LEU A 499 -10.18 -14.21 -31.60
N ALA A 500 -10.82 -13.07 -31.72
CA ALA A 500 -10.77 -12.29 -32.94
C ALA A 500 -9.52 -11.40 -32.87
N ASP A 501 -8.44 -11.81 -33.53
CA ASP A 501 -7.15 -11.09 -33.50
C ASP A 501 -7.22 -9.73 -34.26
N CYS A 502 -6.26 -8.85 -34.01
CA CYS A 502 -6.03 -7.63 -34.81
C CYS A 502 -4.99 -7.87 -35.91
N ALA A 503 -4.93 -6.99 -36.92
CA ALA A 503 -3.97 -7.13 -38.02
C ALA A 503 -2.54 -6.71 -37.62
N THR A 504 -2.41 -5.70 -36.75
CA THR A 504 -1.10 -5.24 -36.28
C THR A 504 -0.37 -6.32 -35.48
N ARG A 505 0.95 -6.36 -35.63
CA ARG A 505 1.87 -7.17 -34.81
C ARG A 505 2.70 -6.33 -33.85
N GLU A 506 2.54 -5.01 -33.90
CA GLU A 506 3.20 -4.07 -32.99
C GLU A 506 2.41 -4.01 -31.67
N PRO A 507 2.99 -4.45 -30.53
CA PRO A 507 2.27 -4.49 -29.25
C PRO A 507 1.82 -3.12 -28.75
N GLU A 508 2.59 -2.06 -29.06
CA GLU A 508 2.29 -0.67 -28.67
C GLU A 508 0.98 -0.14 -29.26
N LYS A 509 0.66 -0.54 -30.49
CA LYS A 509 -0.57 -0.16 -31.19
C LYS A 509 -1.70 -1.16 -30.97
N GLY A 510 -1.36 -2.35 -30.46
CA GLY A 510 -2.30 -3.44 -30.22
C GLY A 510 -3.11 -3.21 -28.96
N GLU A 511 -4.43 -3.29 -29.10
CA GLU A 511 -5.38 -3.25 -27.99
C GLU A 511 -6.21 -4.54 -27.98
N ILE A 512 -6.54 -5.06 -26.81
CA ILE A 512 -7.43 -6.22 -26.67
C ILE A 512 -8.59 -5.89 -25.74
N PHE A 513 -9.80 -6.12 -26.22
CA PHE A 513 -11.04 -6.01 -25.44
C PHE A 513 -11.44 -7.40 -24.94
N ILE A 514 -11.50 -7.54 -23.63
CA ILE A 514 -12.02 -8.72 -22.95
C ILE A 514 -13.50 -8.47 -22.66
N VAL A 515 -14.36 -9.23 -23.32
CA VAL A 515 -15.80 -8.94 -23.37
C VAL A 515 -16.61 -10.04 -22.70
N GLU A 516 -17.65 -9.64 -21.96
CA GLU A 516 -18.59 -10.57 -21.34
C GLU A 516 -19.55 -11.18 -22.39
N GLY A 517 -19.44 -12.49 -22.59
CA GLY A 517 -20.34 -13.25 -23.45
C GLY A 517 -20.14 -13.08 -24.95
N ASP A 518 -20.75 -13.98 -25.72
CA ASP A 518 -20.66 -14.00 -27.18
C ASP A 518 -21.52 -12.90 -27.84
N SER A 519 -22.55 -12.40 -27.15
CA SER A 519 -23.46 -11.37 -27.67
C SER A 519 -22.77 -10.00 -27.79
N ALA A 520 -22.22 -9.48 -26.68
CA ALA A 520 -21.47 -8.23 -26.69
C ALA A 520 -20.19 -8.35 -27.54
N ALA A 521 -19.52 -9.51 -27.52
CA ALA A 521 -18.38 -9.77 -28.41
C ALA A 521 -18.76 -9.73 -29.89
N GLY A 522 -19.98 -10.15 -30.25
CA GLY A 522 -20.52 -10.04 -31.60
C GLY A 522 -20.63 -8.60 -32.08
N SER A 523 -21.19 -7.71 -31.26
CA SER A 523 -21.28 -6.27 -31.54
C SER A 523 -19.90 -5.62 -31.59
N ALA A 524 -19.03 -5.92 -30.62
CA ALA A 524 -17.65 -5.41 -30.58
C ALA A 524 -16.83 -5.84 -31.79
N LYS A 525 -16.94 -7.11 -32.21
CA LYS A 525 -16.23 -7.63 -33.40
C LYS A 525 -16.66 -6.94 -34.70
N GLN A 526 -17.92 -6.51 -34.78
CA GLN A 526 -18.45 -5.79 -35.93
C GLN A 526 -18.06 -4.30 -35.92
N GLY A 527 -18.05 -3.66 -34.74
CA GLY A 527 -17.78 -2.23 -34.59
C GLY A 527 -16.30 -1.86 -34.48
N ARG A 528 -15.41 -2.80 -34.13
CA ARG A 528 -13.98 -2.52 -33.91
C ARG A 528 -13.22 -2.05 -35.16
N ASP A 529 -12.11 -1.36 -34.90
CA ASP A 529 -11.03 -1.26 -35.87
C ASP A 529 -10.22 -2.56 -35.89
N ARG A 530 -10.33 -3.31 -36.99
CA ARG A 530 -9.65 -4.60 -37.16
C ARG A 530 -8.13 -4.46 -37.27
N GLN A 531 -7.61 -3.26 -37.56
CA GLN A 531 -6.16 -3.06 -37.63
C GLN A 531 -5.51 -3.16 -36.27
N THR A 532 -6.11 -2.51 -35.25
CA THR A 532 -5.48 -2.30 -33.95
C THR A 532 -6.16 -3.06 -32.80
N GLN A 533 -7.44 -3.42 -32.93
CA GLN A 533 -8.24 -3.95 -31.82
C GLN A 533 -8.56 -5.44 -31.95
N ALA A 534 -8.16 -6.23 -30.96
CA ALA A 534 -8.52 -7.63 -30.77
C ALA A 534 -9.71 -7.79 -29.81
N ILE A 535 -10.55 -8.81 -30.02
CA ILE A 535 -11.71 -9.10 -29.15
C ILE A 535 -11.58 -10.52 -28.61
N LEU A 536 -11.64 -10.68 -27.29
CA LEU A 536 -11.63 -11.95 -26.60
C LEU A 536 -12.93 -12.13 -25.79
N PRO A 537 -13.87 -12.97 -26.25
CA PRO A 537 -15.06 -13.29 -25.49
C PRO A 537 -14.74 -14.21 -24.31
N LEU A 538 -15.40 -13.95 -23.19
CA LEU A 538 -15.41 -14.82 -22.02
C LEU A 538 -16.79 -15.45 -21.83
N ARG A 539 -16.81 -16.75 -21.54
CA ARG A 539 -18.06 -17.49 -21.30
C ARG A 539 -18.26 -17.78 -19.83
N GLY A 540 -19.29 -17.16 -19.25
CA GLY A 540 -19.63 -17.33 -17.84
C GLY A 540 -18.61 -16.69 -16.91
N LYS A 541 -18.71 -17.03 -15.62
CA LYS A 541 -17.85 -16.46 -14.57
C LYS A 541 -16.49 -17.13 -14.58
N ILE A 542 -15.44 -16.31 -14.50
CA ILE A 542 -14.05 -16.78 -14.46
C ILE A 542 -13.80 -17.54 -13.15
N LEU A 543 -12.92 -18.54 -13.21
CA LEU A 543 -12.44 -19.23 -12.02
C LEU A 543 -11.73 -18.22 -11.09
N ASN A 544 -12.17 -18.13 -9.84
CA ASN A 544 -11.47 -17.34 -8.83
C ASN A 544 -10.10 -17.95 -8.52
N ILE A 545 -9.04 -17.27 -8.94
CA ILE A 545 -7.67 -17.79 -8.81
C ILE A 545 -7.09 -17.67 -7.41
N GLU A 546 -7.66 -16.84 -6.53
CA GLU A 546 -7.25 -16.74 -5.12
C GLU A 546 -7.44 -18.08 -4.38
N ARG A 547 -8.47 -18.84 -4.80
CA ARG A 547 -8.89 -20.11 -4.18
C ARG A 547 -8.42 -21.34 -4.96
N ALA A 548 -7.72 -21.14 -6.07
CA ALA A 548 -7.39 -22.21 -7.01
C ALA A 548 -5.90 -22.57 -6.95
N SER A 549 -5.62 -23.88 -6.88
CA SER A 549 -4.26 -24.39 -7.05
C SER A 549 -3.74 -24.13 -8.48
N ALA A 550 -2.42 -24.13 -8.65
CA ALA A 550 -1.78 -23.91 -9.95
C ALA A 550 -2.32 -24.87 -11.03
N ASP A 551 -2.50 -26.15 -10.71
CA ASP A 551 -3.00 -27.14 -11.67
C ASP A 551 -4.41 -26.82 -12.17
N ARG A 552 -5.28 -26.36 -11.28
CA ARG A 552 -6.67 -25.99 -11.62
C ARG A 552 -6.72 -24.75 -12.51
N ILE A 553 -5.77 -23.83 -12.35
CA ILE A 553 -5.59 -22.67 -13.23
C ILE A 553 -5.24 -23.12 -14.65
N TYR A 554 -4.31 -24.08 -14.81
CA TYR A 554 -3.89 -24.57 -16.12
C TYR A 554 -4.92 -25.48 -16.81
N GLN A 555 -5.77 -26.16 -16.05
CA GLN A 555 -6.88 -26.96 -16.59
C GLN A 555 -8.06 -26.11 -17.09
N ASN A 556 -8.17 -24.85 -16.65
CA ASN A 556 -9.28 -23.99 -17.02
C ASN A 556 -9.10 -23.40 -18.42
N THR A 557 -10.05 -23.69 -19.32
CA THR A 557 -9.99 -23.27 -20.73
C THR A 557 -10.05 -21.75 -20.94
N GLU A 558 -10.81 -21.03 -20.10
CA GLU A 558 -10.95 -19.58 -20.20
C GLU A 558 -9.65 -18.87 -19.79
N LEU A 559 -9.04 -19.31 -18.69
CA LEU A 559 -7.74 -18.80 -18.23
C LEU A 559 -6.62 -19.16 -19.21
N GLN A 560 -6.60 -20.38 -19.75
CA GLN A 560 -5.64 -20.75 -20.81
C GLN A 560 -5.78 -19.86 -22.05
N SER A 561 -7.02 -19.53 -22.42
CA SER A 561 -7.27 -18.63 -23.55
C SER A 561 -6.77 -17.21 -23.27
N LEU A 562 -6.96 -16.69 -22.05
CA LEU A 562 -6.43 -15.38 -21.63
C LEU A 562 -4.90 -15.36 -21.63
N ILE A 563 -4.27 -16.36 -21.02
CA ILE A 563 -2.81 -16.49 -20.92
C ILE A 563 -2.18 -16.55 -22.31
N SER A 564 -2.75 -17.37 -23.21
CA SER A 564 -2.29 -17.53 -24.59
C SER A 564 -2.54 -16.28 -25.45
N ALA A 565 -3.73 -15.66 -25.33
CA ALA A 565 -4.06 -14.47 -26.10
C ALA A 565 -3.12 -13.31 -25.79
N LEU A 566 -2.84 -13.08 -24.51
CA LEU A 566 -2.00 -11.98 -24.03
C LEU A 566 -0.50 -12.27 -24.14
N GLY A 567 -0.09 -13.54 -24.09
CA GLY A 567 1.33 -13.93 -24.07
C GLY A 567 1.95 -13.81 -22.68
N LEU A 568 1.18 -14.07 -21.61
CA LEU A 568 1.64 -13.88 -20.21
C LEU A 568 2.64 -14.94 -19.73
N GLY A 569 2.85 -15.99 -20.53
CA GLY A 569 3.70 -17.11 -20.17
C GLY A 569 3.19 -17.87 -18.93
N VAL A 570 4.13 -18.46 -18.21
CA VAL A 570 3.86 -19.35 -17.09
C VAL A 570 3.87 -18.56 -15.79
N LYS A 571 2.89 -18.83 -14.90
CA LYS A 571 2.80 -18.22 -13.58
C LYS A 571 4.12 -18.34 -12.81
N GLY A 572 4.67 -17.22 -12.35
CA GLY A 572 5.89 -17.14 -11.56
C GLY A 572 7.21 -17.18 -12.36
N ALA A 573 7.17 -17.20 -13.69
CA ALA A 573 8.33 -16.87 -14.50
C ALA A 573 8.52 -15.35 -14.56
N ASP A 574 9.76 -14.89 -14.81
CA ASP A 574 10.05 -13.48 -15.03
C ASP A 574 9.15 -12.93 -16.15
N PHE A 575 8.56 -11.76 -15.91
CA PHE A 575 7.67 -11.12 -16.87
C PHE A 575 8.50 -10.59 -18.04
N ASP A 576 8.30 -11.19 -19.21
CA ASP A 576 8.94 -10.75 -20.43
C ASP A 576 8.01 -9.80 -21.20
N LEU A 577 8.35 -8.52 -21.20
CA LEU A 577 7.64 -7.50 -21.98
C LEU A 577 7.65 -7.82 -23.48
N SER A 578 8.68 -8.50 -23.98
CA SER A 578 8.78 -8.83 -25.41
C SER A 578 7.79 -9.92 -25.84
N SER A 579 7.26 -10.72 -24.90
CA SER A 579 6.24 -11.72 -25.19
C SER A 579 4.81 -11.17 -25.12
N LEU A 580 4.62 -9.95 -24.61
CA LEU A 580 3.31 -9.32 -24.49
C LEU A 580 2.80 -8.89 -25.86
N ARG A 581 1.59 -9.31 -26.20
CA ARG A 581 1.01 -9.05 -27.53
C ARG A 581 0.29 -7.72 -27.67
N TYR A 582 -0.19 -7.15 -26.56
CA TYR A 582 -0.99 -5.93 -26.53
C TYR A 582 -0.59 -5.08 -25.33
N HIS A 583 -0.25 -3.81 -25.56
CA HIS A 583 0.06 -2.87 -24.49
C HIS A 583 -1.20 -2.27 -23.86
N LYS A 584 -2.39 -2.49 -24.43
CA LYS A 584 -3.64 -2.11 -23.78
C LYS A 584 -4.57 -3.30 -23.66
N VAL A 585 -4.80 -3.71 -22.42
CA VAL A 585 -5.76 -4.75 -22.04
C VAL A 585 -6.98 -4.06 -21.45
N ILE A 586 -8.08 -4.05 -22.19
CA ILE A 586 -9.31 -3.32 -21.84
C ILE A 586 -10.37 -4.32 -21.40
N ILE A 587 -10.83 -4.20 -20.16
CA ILE A 587 -11.94 -4.98 -19.60
C ILE A 587 -13.24 -4.25 -19.96
N MET A 588 -14.10 -4.91 -20.75
CA MET A 588 -15.36 -4.36 -21.21
C MET A 588 -16.50 -5.30 -20.79
N THR A 589 -17.06 -5.03 -19.62
CA THR A 589 -18.15 -5.81 -18.98
C THR A 589 -19.43 -4.99 -18.93
N ASP A 590 -20.57 -5.67 -18.77
CA ASP A 590 -21.85 -4.99 -18.65
C ASP A 590 -21.92 -4.15 -17.36
N ALA A 591 -22.68 -3.05 -17.39
CA ALA A 591 -22.95 -2.18 -16.24
C ALA A 591 -24.05 -2.79 -15.35
N ASP A 592 -23.79 -4.03 -14.91
CA ASP A 592 -24.68 -4.79 -14.04
C ASP A 592 -23.89 -5.55 -12.97
N VAL A 593 -24.61 -6.31 -12.15
CA VAL A 593 -24.07 -7.03 -10.99
C VAL A 593 -23.18 -8.21 -11.38
N ASP A 594 -23.36 -8.77 -12.57
CA ASP A 594 -22.61 -9.92 -13.06
C ASP A 594 -21.34 -9.46 -13.79
N GLY A 595 -21.42 -8.40 -14.59
CA GLY A 595 -20.27 -7.71 -15.18
C GLY A 595 -19.33 -7.14 -14.12
N ALA A 596 -19.90 -6.52 -13.08
CA ALA A 596 -19.22 -6.15 -11.85
C ALA A 596 -18.39 -7.30 -11.25
N HIS A 597 -18.99 -8.48 -11.13
CA HIS A 597 -18.32 -9.64 -10.55
C HIS A 597 -17.22 -10.19 -11.46
N ILE A 598 -17.44 -10.22 -12.77
CA ILE A 598 -16.42 -10.63 -13.75
C ILE A 598 -15.23 -9.66 -13.73
N ARG A 599 -15.50 -8.36 -13.62
CA ARG A 599 -14.48 -7.31 -13.46
C ARG A 599 -13.58 -7.60 -12.26
N VAL A 600 -14.15 -7.87 -11.07
CA VAL A 600 -13.36 -8.24 -9.88
C VAL A 600 -12.53 -9.50 -10.11
N LEU A 601 -13.10 -10.53 -10.74
CA LEU A 601 -12.39 -11.78 -11.02
C LEU A 601 -11.21 -11.57 -11.98
N LEU A 602 -11.36 -10.72 -13.01
CA LEU A 602 -10.30 -10.34 -13.93
C LEU A 602 -9.20 -9.52 -13.24
N LEU A 603 -9.58 -8.53 -12.42
CA LEU A 603 -8.60 -7.74 -11.66
C LEU A 603 -7.82 -8.63 -10.68
N THR A 604 -8.51 -9.55 -10.00
CA THR A 604 -7.88 -10.57 -9.15
C THR A 604 -6.94 -11.45 -9.96
N PHE A 605 -7.35 -11.85 -11.17
CA PHE A 605 -6.53 -12.62 -12.08
C PHE A 605 -5.23 -11.89 -12.43
N PHE A 606 -5.31 -10.66 -12.93
CA PHE A 606 -4.14 -9.87 -13.29
C PHE A 606 -3.24 -9.61 -12.09
N TYR A 607 -3.81 -9.24 -10.94
CA TYR A 607 -3.06 -8.95 -9.72
C TYR A 607 -2.28 -10.17 -9.21
N ARG A 608 -2.91 -11.36 -9.17
CA ARG A 608 -2.29 -12.59 -8.62
C ARG A 608 -1.50 -13.42 -9.62
N TYR A 609 -1.76 -13.30 -10.92
CA TYR A 609 -1.05 -14.05 -11.96
C TYR A 609 0.14 -13.26 -12.51
N GLN A 610 -0.05 -11.98 -12.85
CA GLN A 610 1.00 -11.13 -13.41
C GLN A 610 0.81 -9.66 -13.02
N ARG A 611 1.24 -9.34 -11.80
CA ARG A 611 1.13 -8.01 -11.18
C ARG A 611 1.75 -6.88 -12.02
N HIS A 612 2.87 -7.16 -12.69
CA HIS A 612 3.60 -6.18 -13.49
C HIS A 612 2.74 -5.53 -14.59
N LEU A 613 1.70 -6.21 -15.10
CA LEU A 613 0.78 -5.60 -16.07
C LEU A 613 0.04 -4.39 -15.51
N ILE A 614 -0.34 -4.45 -14.23
CA ILE A 614 -1.06 -3.38 -13.57
C ILE A 614 -0.08 -2.28 -13.14
N GLU A 615 1.09 -2.66 -12.63
CA GLU A 615 2.12 -1.70 -12.20
C GLU A 615 2.69 -0.87 -13.36
N GLN A 616 2.83 -1.47 -14.54
CA GLN A 616 3.24 -0.77 -15.76
C GLN A 616 2.07 -0.05 -16.46
N GLY A 617 0.85 -0.16 -15.93
CA GLY A 617 -0.31 0.59 -16.43
C GLY A 617 -0.91 0.08 -17.75
N TYR A 618 -0.83 -1.22 -18.03
CA TYR A 618 -1.37 -1.82 -19.26
C TYR A 618 -2.83 -2.28 -19.14
N VAL A 619 -3.41 -2.30 -17.94
CA VAL A 619 -4.79 -2.75 -17.69
C VAL A 619 -5.73 -1.57 -17.54
N TYR A 620 -6.83 -1.60 -18.30
CA TYR A 620 -7.85 -0.57 -18.37
C TYR A 620 -9.25 -1.17 -18.21
N VAL A 621 -10.21 -0.36 -17.75
CA VAL A 621 -11.63 -0.68 -17.73
C VAL A 621 -12.35 0.29 -18.66
N ALA A 622 -13.21 -0.24 -19.53
CA ALA A 622 -14.04 0.58 -20.42
C ALA A 622 -15.24 1.16 -19.66
N CYS A 623 -15.60 2.41 -19.98
CA CYS A 623 -16.73 3.12 -19.40
C CYS A 623 -17.80 3.37 -20.46
N PRO A 624 -18.71 2.40 -20.72
CA PRO A 624 -19.81 2.61 -21.66
C PRO A 624 -20.84 3.62 -21.11
N PRO A 625 -21.59 4.31 -21.97
CA PRO A 625 -22.62 5.26 -21.53
C PRO A 625 -23.82 4.54 -20.90
N LEU A 626 -24.38 5.10 -19.83
CA LEU A 626 -25.58 4.56 -19.18
C LEU A 626 -26.86 4.94 -19.92
N TYR A 627 -26.90 6.15 -20.49
CA TYR A 627 -28.10 6.71 -21.10
C TYR A 627 -27.86 7.18 -22.53
N LYS A 628 -28.89 6.97 -23.35
CA LYS A 628 -29.04 7.61 -24.65
C LYS A 628 -30.28 8.49 -24.61
N ILE A 629 -30.08 9.78 -24.84
CA ILE A 629 -31.13 10.80 -24.83
C ILE A 629 -31.36 11.24 -26.27
N THR A 630 -32.57 11.03 -26.77
CA THR A 630 -32.96 11.46 -28.11
C THR A 630 -33.98 12.60 -28.02
N SER A 631 -33.61 13.78 -28.51
CA SER A 631 -34.49 14.95 -28.60
C SER A 631 -34.61 15.41 -30.04
N GLY A 632 -35.73 15.07 -30.69
CA GLY A 632 -35.94 15.32 -32.12
C GLY A 632 -34.92 14.59 -33.00
N LYS A 633 -33.97 15.35 -33.58
CA LYS A 633 -32.88 14.82 -34.43
C LYS A 633 -31.53 14.70 -33.69
N LYS A 634 -31.42 15.21 -32.47
CA LYS A 634 -30.18 15.14 -31.67
C LYS A 634 -30.19 13.90 -30.79
N VAL A 635 -29.07 13.18 -30.79
CA VAL A 635 -28.81 12.01 -29.96
C VAL A 635 -27.59 12.35 -29.12
N GLU A 636 -27.72 12.26 -27.80
CA GLU A 636 -26.64 12.48 -26.85
C GLU A 636 -26.46 11.23 -25.99
N TYR A 637 -25.20 10.85 -25.72
CA TYR A 637 -24.85 9.76 -24.82
C TYR A 637 -24.35 10.34 -23.52
N VAL A 638 -24.91 9.85 -22.41
CA VAL A 638 -24.61 10.37 -21.09
C VAL A 638 -24.13 9.23 -20.20
N TYR A 639 -23.07 9.51 -19.47
CA TYR A 639 -22.37 8.52 -18.67
C TYR A 639 -22.99 8.41 -17.29
N ASP A 640 -23.30 9.50 -16.59
CA ASP A 640 -23.85 9.49 -15.22
C ASP A 640 -25.22 10.18 -15.07
N GLU A 641 -25.88 9.97 -13.91
CA GLU A 641 -27.20 10.55 -13.62
C GLU A 641 -27.15 12.09 -13.49
N LYS A 642 -26.06 12.65 -12.96
CA LYS A 642 -25.90 14.10 -12.79
C LYS A 642 -25.77 14.81 -14.14
N ALA A 643 -24.93 14.28 -15.03
CA ALA A 643 -24.74 14.72 -16.40
C ALA A 643 -26.05 14.60 -17.19
N LYS A 644 -26.91 13.62 -16.87
CA LYS A 644 -28.24 13.51 -17.48
C LYS A 644 -29.14 14.65 -17.00
N GLU A 645 -29.18 14.93 -15.70
CA GLU A 645 -29.94 16.06 -15.17
C GLU A 645 -29.45 17.40 -15.70
N GLU A 646 -28.14 17.59 -15.80
CA GLU A 646 -27.52 18.78 -16.38
C GLU A 646 -27.87 18.95 -17.85
N TYR A 647 -27.72 17.90 -18.66
CA TYR A 647 -28.09 17.95 -20.07
C TYR A 647 -29.60 18.26 -20.25
N LEU A 648 -30.45 17.72 -19.39
CA LEU A 648 -31.89 18.05 -19.40
C LEU A 648 -32.17 19.51 -19.08
N LYS A 649 -31.42 20.12 -18.15
CA LYS A 649 -31.50 21.56 -17.88
C LYS A 649 -31.09 22.39 -19.10
N THR A 650 -30.11 21.94 -19.89
CA THR A 650 -29.67 22.66 -21.10
C THR A 650 -30.66 22.61 -22.27
N LEU A 651 -31.50 21.56 -22.35
CA LEU A 651 -32.49 21.41 -23.41
C LEU A 651 -33.73 22.30 -23.23
N GLY A 652 -33.99 22.79 -22.01
CA GLY A 652 -35.20 23.53 -21.64
C GLY A 652 -36.43 22.64 -21.44
N GLU A 653 -37.35 23.04 -20.56
CA GLU A 653 -38.46 22.21 -20.05
C GLU A 653 -39.34 21.58 -21.16
N ALA A 654 -39.63 22.33 -22.22
CA ALA A 654 -40.50 21.87 -23.31
C ALA A 654 -39.86 20.79 -24.21
N ALA A 655 -38.52 20.80 -24.35
CA ALA A 655 -37.80 19.79 -25.13
C ALA A 655 -37.40 18.59 -24.26
N ALA A 656 -37.12 18.80 -22.97
CA ALA A 656 -36.91 17.74 -21.99
C ALA A 656 -38.16 16.85 -21.84
N ALA A 657 -39.36 17.43 -21.80
CA ALA A 657 -40.62 16.70 -21.73
C ALA A 657 -40.93 15.82 -22.96
N LYS A 658 -40.29 16.09 -24.11
CA LYS A 658 -40.44 15.33 -25.37
C LYS A 658 -39.25 14.42 -25.67
N ALA A 659 -38.23 14.41 -24.81
CA ALA A 659 -37.05 13.58 -25.01
C ALA A 659 -37.38 12.10 -24.76
N THR A 660 -36.85 11.22 -25.60
CA THR A 660 -36.93 9.77 -25.41
C THR A 660 -35.66 9.29 -24.73
N PHE A 661 -35.81 8.49 -23.68
CA PHE A 661 -34.71 7.97 -22.88
C PHE A 661 -34.57 6.46 -23.09
N GLN A 662 -33.37 6.03 -23.43
CA GLN A 662 -32.99 4.62 -23.43
C GLN A 662 -31.85 4.44 -22.42
N ARG A 663 -32.07 3.59 -21.41
CA ARG A 663 -31.01 3.14 -20.50
C ARG A 663 -30.43 1.86 -21.06
N PHE A 664 -29.11 1.80 -21.21
CA PHE A 664 -28.43 0.56 -21.59
C PHE A 664 -28.27 -0.32 -20.35
N LYS A 665 -28.66 -1.60 -20.45
CA LYS A 665 -28.47 -2.57 -19.36
C LYS A 665 -27.32 -3.54 -19.62
N GLY A 666 -27.02 -3.78 -20.90
CA GLY A 666 -25.90 -4.61 -21.31
C GLY A 666 -25.35 -4.15 -22.65
N LEU A 667 -24.07 -4.41 -22.88
CA LEU A 667 -23.33 -4.02 -24.09
C LEU A 667 -23.89 -4.69 -25.35
N GLY A 668 -24.54 -5.86 -25.19
CA GLY A 668 -25.22 -6.56 -26.27
C GLY A 668 -26.45 -5.83 -26.84
N GLU A 669 -27.00 -4.85 -26.12
CA GLU A 669 -28.13 -4.02 -26.58
C GLU A 669 -27.69 -2.87 -27.49
N MET A 670 -26.40 -2.55 -27.51
CA MET A 670 -25.83 -1.48 -28.32
C MET A 670 -25.56 -1.97 -29.75
N MET A 671 -25.96 -1.16 -30.73
CA MET A 671 -25.60 -1.41 -32.12
C MET A 671 -24.08 -1.25 -32.31
N PRO A 672 -23.42 -2.01 -33.21
CA PRO A 672 -21.97 -1.96 -33.39
C PRO A 672 -21.40 -0.55 -33.56
N GLN A 673 -22.09 0.29 -34.32
CA GLN A 673 -21.69 1.68 -34.55
C GLN A 673 -21.79 2.54 -33.28
N GLN A 674 -22.82 2.32 -32.45
CA GLN A 674 -22.98 3.03 -31.18
C GLN A 674 -21.86 2.64 -30.20
N LEU A 675 -21.52 1.35 -30.16
CA LEU A 675 -20.45 0.83 -29.33
C LEU A 675 -19.09 1.41 -29.74
N TRP A 676 -18.86 1.56 -31.06
CA TRP A 676 -17.69 2.26 -31.60
C TRP A 676 -17.62 3.71 -31.12
N GLU A 677 -18.64 4.51 -31.48
CA GLU A 677 -18.69 5.96 -31.26
C GLU A 677 -18.66 6.38 -29.79
N THR A 678 -18.94 5.46 -28.86
CA THR A 678 -19.00 5.76 -27.42
C THR A 678 -17.86 5.14 -26.63
N THR A 679 -17.52 3.88 -26.90
CA THR A 679 -16.72 3.06 -25.97
C THR A 679 -15.42 2.53 -26.58
N MET A 680 -15.36 2.32 -27.90
CA MET A 680 -14.22 1.68 -28.55
C MET A 680 -13.32 2.64 -29.34
N ASP A 681 -13.85 3.74 -29.84
CA ASP A 681 -13.11 4.72 -30.64
C ASP A 681 -12.06 5.46 -29.78
N PRO A 682 -10.76 5.32 -30.10
CA PRO A 682 -9.69 5.97 -29.35
C PRO A 682 -9.77 7.50 -29.25
N GLU A 683 -10.46 8.18 -30.16
CA GLU A 683 -10.55 9.64 -30.19
C GLU A 683 -11.56 10.20 -29.17
N VAL A 684 -12.58 9.42 -28.82
CA VAL A 684 -13.73 9.89 -28.01
C VAL A 684 -13.99 9.08 -26.75
N ARG A 685 -13.49 7.84 -26.67
CA ARG A 685 -13.73 6.97 -25.51
C ARG A 685 -13.04 7.45 -24.24
N THR A 686 -13.62 7.08 -23.11
CA THR A 686 -13.00 7.22 -21.79
C THR A 686 -12.67 5.84 -21.23
N LEU A 687 -11.43 5.67 -20.74
CA LEU A 687 -10.96 4.43 -20.11
C LEU A 687 -10.43 4.75 -18.71
N MET A 688 -10.76 3.91 -17.74
CA MET A 688 -10.16 3.97 -16.41
C MET A 688 -8.91 3.10 -16.38
N GLN A 689 -7.75 3.70 -16.13
CA GLN A 689 -6.49 2.96 -15.97
C GLN A 689 -6.41 2.40 -14.54
N VAL A 690 -6.16 1.10 -14.42
CA VAL A 690 -6.02 0.45 -13.10
C VAL A 690 -4.59 0.66 -12.59
N LYS A 691 -4.46 1.17 -11.36
CA LYS A 691 -3.17 1.36 -10.67
C LYS A 691 -3.23 0.74 -9.28
N VAL A 692 -2.06 0.36 -8.75
CA VAL A 692 -1.92 -0.13 -7.37
C VAL A 692 -1.11 0.88 -6.57
N GLU A 693 -1.78 1.63 -5.69
CA GLU A 693 -1.12 2.62 -4.82
C GLU A 693 -0.42 1.95 -3.62
N ASP A 694 -1.12 1.06 -2.92
CA ASP A 694 -0.59 0.31 -1.79
C ASP A 694 -0.72 -1.19 -2.04
N CYS A 695 0.44 -1.80 -2.29
CA CYS A 695 0.58 -3.21 -2.56
C CYS A 695 0.06 -4.09 -1.42
N ALA A 696 0.26 -3.70 -0.16
CA ALA A 696 -0.12 -4.52 0.98
C ALA A 696 -1.61 -4.39 1.31
N ARG A 697 -2.15 -3.17 1.21
CA ARG A 697 -3.60 -2.94 1.35
C ARG A 697 -4.36 -3.68 0.24
N ALA A 698 -3.92 -3.57 -1.01
CA ALA A 698 -4.52 -4.29 -2.12
C ALA A 698 -4.50 -5.82 -1.88
N ASP A 699 -3.37 -6.34 -1.39
CA ASP A 699 -3.23 -7.76 -1.04
C ASP A 699 -4.25 -8.22 0.00
N GLN A 700 -4.34 -7.46 1.10
CA GLN A 700 -5.27 -7.73 2.19
C GLN A 700 -6.72 -7.71 1.69
N VAL A 701 -7.07 -6.71 0.88
CA VAL A 701 -8.41 -6.56 0.33
C VAL A 701 -8.75 -7.73 -0.59
N PHE A 702 -7.87 -8.09 -1.54
CA PHE A 702 -8.08 -9.26 -2.40
C PHE A 702 -8.19 -10.55 -1.59
N SER A 703 -7.39 -10.75 -0.55
CA SER A 703 -7.49 -11.95 0.29
C SER A 703 -8.78 -11.99 1.13
N VAL A 704 -9.25 -10.86 1.68
CA VAL A 704 -10.53 -10.80 2.41
C VAL A 704 -11.71 -11.03 1.46
N LEU A 705 -11.69 -10.36 0.31
CA LEU A 705 -12.77 -10.40 -0.65
C LEU A 705 -12.81 -11.72 -1.41
N MET A 706 -11.68 -12.21 -1.92
CA MET A 706 -11.64 -13.36 -2.83
C MET A 706 -11.20 -14.67 -2.16
N GLY A 707 -10.78 -14.65 -0.89
CA GLY A 707 -10.31 -15.84 -0.16
C GLY A 707 -11.39 -16.84 0.25
N ASP A 708 -11.02 -17.86 1.02
CA ASP A 708 -11.94 -18.93 1.42
C ASP A 708 -12.83 -18.57 2.62
N GLN A 709 -12.40 -17.64 3.48
CA GLN A 709 -13.10 -17.34 4.73
C GLN A 709 -14.30 -16.43 4.54
N VAL A 710 -15.45 -16.87 5.04
CA VAL A 710 -16.73 -16.16 4.90
C VAL A 710 -16.90 -15.06 5.94
N ALA A 711 -16.42 -15.26 7.17
CA ALA A 711 -16.64 -14.31 8.27
C ALA A 711 -15.94 -12.96 8.04
N PRO A 712 -14.62 -12.88 7.73
CA PRO A 712 -13.95 -11.60 7.47
C PRO A 712 -14.58 -10.85 6.29
N ARG A 713 -14.96 -11.57 5.23
CA ARG A 713 -15.69 -10.99 4.08
C ARG A 713 -17.01 -10.39 4.52
N ARG A 714 -17.78 -11.09 5.36
CA ARG A 714 -19.08 -10.61 5.84
C ARG A 714 -18.91 -9.34 6.67
N ASP A 715 -17.94 -9.30 7.57
CA ASP A 715 -17.70 -8.13 8.42
C ASP A 715 -17.25 -6.93 7.61
N PHE A 716 -16.37 -7.16 6.63
CA PHE A 716 -15.97 -6.14 5.66
C PHE A 716 -17.15 -5.59 4.88
N ILE A 717 -18.05 -6.46 4.40
CA ILE A 717 -19.28 -6.04 3.72
C ILE A 717 -20.15 -5.22 4.68
N SER A 718 -20.39 -5.70 5.89
CA SER A 718 -21.25 -5.01 6.85
C SER A 718 -20.75 -3.62 7.24
N ARG A 719 -19.44 -3.45 7.48
CA ARG A 719 -18.85 -2.17 7.88
C ARG A 719 -18.96 -1.09 6.81
N ASN A 720 -18.91 -1.49 5.55
CA ASN A 720 -18.86 -0.54 4.43
C ASN A 720 -20.17 -0.49 3.65
N ALA A 721 -21.22 -1.19 4.11
CA ALA A 721 -22.52 -1.18 3.47
C ALA A 721 -23.26 0.15 3.65
N GLU A 722 -23.04 0.82 4.77
CA GLU A 722 -23.71 2.08 5.13
C GLU A 722 -23.16 3.29 4.37
N SER A 723 -21.92 3.20 3.87
CA SER A 723 -21.25 4.27 3.12
C SER A 723 -21.50 4.22 1.60
N LEU A 724 -22.41 3.36 1.13
CA LEU A 724 -22.65 3.14 -0.30
C LEU A 724 -24.04 3.64 -0.72
N GLU A 725 -24.07 4.56 -1.68
CA GLU A 725 -25.30 4.92 -2.37
C GLU A 725 -25.55 3.96 -3.54
N LEU A 726 -26.81 3.53 -3.72
CA LEU A 726 -27.20 2.62 -4.81
C LEU A 726 -26.92 3.21 -6.21
N ASN A 727 -26.78 4.53 -6.31
CA ASN A 727 -26.52 5.24 -7.56
C ASN A 727 -25.04 5.19 -7.97
N ASP A 728 -24.13 4.89 -7.04
CA ASP A 728 -22.69 4.72 -7.32
C ASP A 728 -22.37 3.33 -7.89
N LEU A 729 -23.37 2.45 -8.00
CA LEU A 729 -23.19 1.05 -8.43
C LEU A 729 -22.97 0.90 -9.94
N ASP A 730 -23.33 1.92 -10.72
CA ASP A 730 -23.30 1.88 -12.17
C ASP A 730 -21.92 2.33 -12.76
N PHE A 731 -20.92 2.60 -11.91
CA PHE A 731 -19.55 3.03 -12.27
C PHE A 731 -18.46 2.04 -11.84
#